data_AF-A0A2V9JIA6-F1
#
_entry.id   AF-A0A2V9JIA6-F1
#
_cell.length_a   1.000
_cell.length_b   1.000
_cell.length_c   1.000
_cell.angle_alpha   90.00
_cell.angle_beta   90.00
_cell.angle_gamma   90.00
#
_symmetry.space_group_name_H-M   'P 1'
#
loop_
_entity.id
_entity.type
_entity.pdbx_description
1 polymer ?
#
loop_
_entity_poly.entity_id
_entity_poly.type
_entity_poly.pdbx_seq_one_letter_code
_entity_poly.pdbx_strand_id
1 'polypeptide(L)'
;MWASTKTCLESSAPESLLSLDATGTLRPEIGRSRHETRCTLKGLISEGTRKRGFLYGARLDGRNAETAGAVLALALILLGRNLPAAPSPVEGTKLFAQHCAGCHGADARGTDHAPPLAGSATVRGRSTSELRNSIHDGIPRFGMPAFELPADQLDALAALVHSLNVSAADRTVPGDAVAGEQFFLGQGQCAACHMVDGRGGSMGPDLSNVAHEMTVEDLREALLRPSAHITPGYELVTVRLRDGKTVRGFSRGRSNFDIQLEDSNGRFHLLQESQISAIHEDKESAMPPMKASPDTLQDLIAYLSRMTGVKPGASTVSGLPNGGGVDFARIEHPKPGDWLTYNGTLNANRYSDLTQINTTNVNKLALKWVYTVPLWKQFLPDTEYYHENMQYFGLEVTPLVADDIMYITGPQSVYALDALTGREIWEYSRPRTPGIVSDASLGTNRGVAILGDKVFRVTDNAHLIALNRTTGKLVWEVVMPDEPQHYGSTSAPLIVKDMVVAGVAGADWGIRGFLAAYKASTGERVWRFWTIPGKGEPGYETWKGKEPTFGGGGTWVTGSYDSETGTLYWPTSTPYPDYDDQDRPGDNLFTECILAMNPDTGKLKWYYQFTPHDVHSYDATEPNVLVDARYRGQERKLMLHADRNGFFYVLDRTNGQVLLAKKFINRLTWASGIGPDGRPQLLPDQDVTCPEAAANWNATAFSPATRLYYVMAVEDCSVKLSPGSWKTLHPPVEPSKKYLRALDIESGRIVWENPQIGEAEGKRLAGVLATAGGILVYGDPIGDTVALDQRTGKPLWHFPTNGINKASPMTYTVDGKQFIALAVGPNIMAYALPSESEKK
;
A
#
# COMPACT_ATOMS: atom_id res chain seq x y z
N MET A 1 -4.33 -41.93 -13.23
CA MET A 1 -3.28 -42.40 -14.18
C MET A 1 -2.09 -41.47 -13.98
N TRP A 2 -1.08 -41.81 -13.17
CA TRP A 2 0.08 -42.69 -13.43
C TRP A 2 0.94 -42.27 -14.64
N ALA A 3 2.16 -41.75 -14.34
CA ALA A 3 3.47 -41.76 -15.04
C ALA A 3 3.53 -41.43 -16.55
N SER A 4 4.50 -40.69 -17.11
CA SER A 4 5.97 -40.74 -16.94
C SER A 4 6.60 -39.49 -17.62
N THR A 5 7.32 -38.60 -16.92
CA THR A 5 8.80 -38.51 -16.84
C THR A 5 9.61 -38.59 -18.14
N LYS A 6 10.37 -37.52 -18.46
CA LYS A 6 11.82 -37.59 -18.62
C LYS A 6 12.51 -36.24 -18.33
N THR A 7 13.53 -36.37 -17.50
CA THR A 7 14.45 -35.44 -16.86
C THR A 7 15.50 -34.88 -17.82
N CYS A 8 15.99 -33.67 -17.53
CA CYS A 8 17.42 -33.33 -17.56
C CYS A 8 17.69 -32.30 -16.46
N LEU A 9 18.21 -32.80 -15.34
CA LEU A 9 18.95 -32.07 -14.33
C LEU A 9 20.43 -32.24 -14.72
N GLU A 10 21.18 -31.16 -14.86
CA GLU A 10 22.60 -31.21 -14.57
C GLU A 10 23.08 -29.85 -14.04
N SER A 11 23.70 -29.95 -12.87
CA SER A 11 24.31 -28.93 -12.05
C SER A 11 25.67 -28.51 -12.62
N SER A 12 26.01 -27.22 -12.47
CA SER A 12 27.41 -26.84 -12.25
C SER A 12 27.49 -25.50 -11.51
N ALA A 13 28.09 -25.54 -10.33
CA ALA A 13 28.58 -24.39 -9.59
C ALA A 13 29.76 -23.75 -10.34
N PRO A 14 30.01 -22.43 -10.20
CA PRO A 14 31.29 -21.87 -10.59
C PRO A 14 32.28 -22.04 -9.43
N GLU A 15 33.18 -23.01 -9.55
CA GLU A 15 34.44 -22.99 -8.81
C GLU A 15 35.30 -21.83 -9.34
N SER A 16 35.81 -21.05 -8.39
CA SER A 16 36.86 -20.07 -8.57
C SER A 16 38.14 -20.71 -9.13
N LEU A 17 38.64 -20.21 -10.26
CA LEU A 17 40.03 -20.45 -10.68
C LEU A 17 40.75 -19.11 -10.82
N LEU A 18 41.48 -18.75 -9.76
CA LEU A 18 42.63 -17.85 -9.82
C LEU A 18 43.85 -18.70 -10.17
N SER A 19 44.56 -18.36 -11.25
CA SER A 19 45.96 -18.78 -11.42
C SER A 19 46.87 -17.55 -11.36
N LEU A 20 47.86 -17.63 -10.47
CA LEU A 20 48.99 -16.72 -10.40
C LEU A 20 50.04 -17.16 -11.43
N ASP A 21 50.57 -16.21 -12.20
CA ASP A 21 51.85 -16.41 -12.88
C ASP A 21 52.96 -15.67 -12.13
N ALA A 22 54.20 -16.11 -12.32
CA ALA A 22 55.35 -15.93 -11.43
C ALA A 22 55.92 -14.49 -11.27
N THR A 23 55.13 -13.45 -11.53
CA THR A 23 55.55 -12.04 -11.35
C THR A 23 54.48 -11.10 -10.75
N GLY A 24 53.29 -11.59 -10.35
CA GLY A 24 52.40 -10.87 -9.43
C GLY A 24 51.82 -9.54 -9.93
N THR A 25 51.17 -9.50 -11.10
CA THR A 25 50.35 -8.34 -11.53
C THR A 25 49.16 -8.78 -12.40
N LEU A 26 47.94 -8.26 -12.14
CA LEU A 26 46.71 -8.55 -12.90
C LEU A 26 46.36 -7.37 -13.84
N ARG A 27 46.07 -7.66 -15.12
CA ARG A 27 45.40 -6.76 -16.09
C ARG A 27 44.29 -7.52 -16.81
N PRO A 28 43.17 -6.87 -17.22
CA PRO A 28 42.11 -7.53 -17.98
C PRO A 28 42.40 -7.53 -19.49
N GLU A 29 42.42 -8.71 -20.12
CA GLU A 29 42.38 -8.86 -21.58
C GLU A 29 40.95 -9.15 -22.07
N ILE A 30 40.50 -8.37 -23.05
CA ILE A 30 39.25 -8.58 -23.79
C ILE A 30 39.56 -9.48 -24.98
N GLY A 31 39.17 -10.75 -24.91
CA GLY A 31 39.23 -11.71 -26.01
C GLY A 31 37.86 -11.98 -26.63
N ARG A 32 37.63 -11.53 -27.86
CA ARG A 32 36.52 -11.98 -28.72
C ARG A 32 36.71 -13.44 -29.11
N SER A 33 35.70 -14.29 -28.95
CA SER A 33 35.58 -15.49 -29.77
C SER A 33 34.14 -15.64 -30.30
N ARG A 34 34.06 -15.84 -31.62
CA ARG A 34 32.88 -16.25 -32.36
C ARG A 34 32.76 -17.75 -32.26
N HIS A 35 31.58 -18.29 -31.97
CA HIS A 35 31.16 -19.58 -32.51
C HIS A 35 29.70 -19.50 -32.95
N GLU A 36 29.52 -19.67 -34.27
CA GLU A 36 28.26 -19.86 -34.95
C GLU A 36 27.76 -21.29 -34.72
N THR A 37 26.47 -21.47 -34.46
CA THR A 37 25.78 -22.72 -34.78
C THR A 37 24.45 -22.37 -35.43
N ARG A 38 24.30 -22.78 -36.68
CA ARG A 38 23.14 -22.55 -37.55
C ARG A 38 21.94 -23.40 -37.11
N CYS A 39 20.79 -22.77 -36.95
CA CYS A 39 19.50 -23.38 -37.26
C CYS A 39 18.78 -22.49 -38.29
N THR A 40 18.56 -23.05 -39.47
CA THR A 40 17.88 -22.44 -40.62
C THR A 40 16.37 -22.37 -40.41
N LEU A 41 15.79 -21.20 -40.68
CA LEU A 41 14.41 -21.06 -41.14
C LEU A 41 14.37 -19.97 -42.23
N LYS A 42 14.00 -20.39 -43.44
CA LYS A 42 13.76 -19.54 -44.62
C LYS A 42 12.42 -18.82 -44.44
N GLY A 43 12.38 -17.52 -44.76
CA GLY A 43 11.14 -16.76 -44.88
C GLY A 43 11.39 -15.29 -45.22
N LEU A 44 11.51 -15.04 -46.52
CA LEU A 44 11.56 -13.75 -47.24
C LEU A 44 10.78 -12.59 -46.57
N ILE A 45 11.39 -11.40 -46.49
CA ILE A 45 10.84 -10.10 -46.94
C ILE A 45 12.00 -9.12 -47.14
N SER A 46 11.85 -8.28 -48.17
CA SER A 46 12.84 -7.52 -48.91
C SER A 46 13.40 -6.26 -48.24
N GLU A 47 14.60 -5.92 -48.71
CA GLU A 47 15.40 -4.71 -48.62
C GLU A 47 14.66 -3.36 -48.59
N GLY A 48 15.27 -2.35 -47.94
CA GLY A 48 14.87 -0.96 -48.15
C GLY A 48 15.49 0.14 -47.28
N THR A 49 16.82 0.21 -47.20
CA THR A 49 17.65 1.42 -46.99
C THR A 49 17.40 2.42 -45.84
N ARG A 50 18.45 2.55 -45.00
CA ARG A 50 18.77 3.64 -44.07
C ARG A 50 18.73 5.03 -44.72
N LYS A 51 18.32 6.05 -43.94
CA LYS A 51 19.07 7.33 -43.80
C LYS A 51 18.70 8.05 -42.49
N ARG A 52 19.73 8.51 -41.79
CA ARG A 52 19.70 9.39 -40.60
C ARG A 52 19.25 10.80 -40.99
N GLY A 53 18.60 11.53 -40.07
CA GLY A 53 18.41 12.97 -40.20
C GLY A 53 17.65 13.59 -39.03
N PHE A 54 18.35 14.45 -38.30
CA PHE A 54 17.87 15.38 -37.26
C PHE A 54 16.60 16.15 -37.66
N LEU A 55 15.74 16.46 -36.68
CA LEU A 55 14.71 17.49 -36.82
C LEU A 55 14.79 18.50 -35.66
N TYR A 56 15.26 19.70 -35.99
CA TYR A 56 14.88 20.94 -35.35
C TYR A 56 13.62 21.48 -36.05
N GLY A 57 12.77 22.18 -35.31
CA GLY A 57 11.47 22.65 -35.78
C GLY A 57 11.54 23.78 -36.82
N ALA A 58 10.47 23.86 -37.62
CA ALA A 58 10.06 25.08 -38.30
C ALA A 58 8.55 25.04 -38.56
N ARG A 59 7.89 26.17 -38.25
CA ARG A 59 6.49 26.49 -38.55
C ARG A 59 6.21 26.40 -40.06
N LEU A 60 5.01 25.97 -40.43
CA LEU A 60 4.47 26.19 -41.78
C LEU A 60 3.13 26.94 -41.69
N ASP A 61 3.15 28.12 -42.28
CA ASP A 61 2.02 29.01 -42.55
C ASP A 61 1.11 28.46 -43.67
N GLY A 62 -0.15 28.86 -43.58
CA GLY A 62 -1.23 28.45 -44.47
C GLY A 62 -1.09 28.94 -45.90
N ARG A 63 -1.28 27.99 -46.82
CA ARG A 63 -2.00 28.08 -48.11
C ARG A 63 -1.73 26.77 -48.84
N ASN A 64 -2.76 25.92 -48.92
CA ASN A 64 -3.01 24.83 -49.90
C ASN A 64 -3.89 23.75 -49.25
N ALA A 65 -5.15 24.10 -48.95
CA ALA A 65 -6.13 23.20 -48.34
C ALA A 65 -7.15 22.61 -49.34
N GLU A 66 -7.05 22.91 -50.65
CA GLU A 66 -8.08 22.50 -51.62
C GLU A 66 -7.64 21.40 -52.60
N THR A 67 -6.37 20.98 -52.61
CA THR A 67 -5.88 19.88 -53.48
C THR A 67 -5.59 18.58 -52.74
N ALA A 68 -5.64 18.56 -51.40
CA ALA A 68 -5.54 17.34 -50.59
C ALA A 68 -6.88 16.61 -50.41
N GLY A 69 -8.01 17.30 -50.58
CA GLY A 69 -9.36 16.74 -50.38
C GLY A 69 -9.83 15.79 -51.49
N ALA A 70 -9.36 15.96 -52.73
CA ALA A 70 -9.81 15.15 -53.86
C ALA A 70 -9.12 13.77 -53.96
N VAL A 71 -7.89 13.64 -53.44
CA VAL A 71 -7.14 12.36 -53.47
C VAL A 71 -7.55 11.45 -52.30
N LEU A 72 -7.99 12.02 -51.16
CA LEU A 72 -8.52 11.25 -50.03
C LEU A 72 -9.94 10.72 -50.28
N ALA A 73 -10.76 11.46 -51.02
CA ALA A 73 -12.13 11.04 -51.37
C ALA A 73 -12.15 9.87 -52.37
N LEU A 74 -11.18 9.77 -53.29
CA LEU A 74 -11.09 8.64 -54.23
C LEU A 74 -10.49 7.36 -53.60
N ALA A 75 -9.64 7.50 -52.57
CA ALA A 75 -9.10 6.35 -51.82
C ALA A 75 -10.16 5.68 -50.92
N LEU A 76 -11.13 6.46 -50.42
CA LEU A 76 -12.27 5.94 -49.63
C LEU A 76 -13.34 5.24 -50.48
N ILE A 77 -13.44 5.56 -51.78
CA ILE A 77 -14.42 4.92 -52.69
C ILE A 77 -13.90 3.58 -53.26
N LEU A 78 -12.59 3.34 -53.23
CA LEU A 78 -11.97 2.09 -53.73
C LEU A 78 -11.52 1.12 -52.62
N LEU A 79 -11.67 1.50 -51.35
CA LEU A 79 -11.55 0.61 -50.18
C LEU A 79 -12.92 0.13 -49.64
N GLY A 80 -14.01 0.46 -50.34
CA GLY A 80 -15.32 -0.15 -50.16
C GLY A 80 -15.37 -1.60 -50.63
N ARG A 81 -14.49 -2.47 -50.12
CA ARG A 81 -14.67 -3.91 -50.15
C ARG A 81 -15.33 -4.31 -48.85
N ASN A 82 -16.60 -4.70 -48.95
CA ASN A 82 -17.41 -5.47 -47.99
C ASN A 82 -16.72 -5.69 -46.63
N LEU A 83 -16.83 -4.71 -45.73
CA LEU A 83 -16.88 -5.07 -44.32
C LEU A 83 -18.17 -5.88 -44.15
N PRO A 84 -18.13 -7.12 -43.62
CA PRO A 84 -19.35 -7.84 -43.33
C PRO A 84 -20.23 -6.94 -42.45
N ALA A 85 -21.50 -6.77 -42.84
CA ALA A 85 -22.47 -6.08 -42.02
C ALA A 85 -22.48 -6.75 -40.64
N ALA A 86 -22.47 -5.95 -39.57
CA ALA A 86 -22.66 -6.49 -38.23
C ALA A 86 -23.97 -7.33 -38.24
N PRO A 87 -23.95 -8.58 -37.74
CA PRO A 87 -25.12 -9.44 -37.79
C PRO A 87 -26.32 -8.75 -37.10
N SER A 88 -27.48 -8.86 -37.72
CA SER A 88 -28.71 -8.22 -37.23
C SER A 88 -29.12 -8.82 -35.87
N PRO A 89 -29.51 -8.01 -34.87
CA PRO A 89 -30.03 -8.52 -33.57
C PRO A 89 -31.21 -9.50 -33.72
N VAL A 90 -31.97 -9.38 -34.81
CA VAL A 90 -33.09 -10.27 -35.15
C VAL A 90 -32.61 -11.66 -35.54
N GLU A 91 -31.45 -11.76 -36.18
CA GLU A 91 -30.86 -13.02 -36.66
C GLU A 91 -30.32 -13.85 -35.50
N GLY A 92 -29.59 -13.21 -34.57
CA GLY A 92 -29.12 -13.85 -33.34
C GLY A 92 -30.27 -14.45 -32.52
N THR A 93 -31.36 -13.69 -32.34
CA THR A 93 -32.54 -14.15 -31.57
C THR A 93 -33.19 -15.39 -32.19
N LYS A 94 -33.30 -15.42 -33.52
CA LYS A 94 -33.83 -16.59 -34.24
C LYS A 94 -32.92 -17.80 -34.10
N LEU A 95 -31.60 -17.61 -34.26
CA LEU A 95 -30.61 -18.68 -34.08
C LEU A 95 -30.63 -19.23 -32.65
N PHE A 96 -30.79 -18.36 -31.66
CA PHE A 96 -30.86 -18.77 -30.25
C PHE A 96 -32.08 -19.65 -29.97
N ALA A 97 -33.25 -19.28 -30.50
CA ALA A 97 -34.45 -20.09 -30.40
C ALA A 97 -34.29 -21.48 -31.03
N GLN A 98 -33.49 -21.59 -32.10
CA GLN A 98 -33.24 -22.85 -32.82
C GLN A 98 -32.22 -23.75 -32.13
N HIS A 99 -31.15 -23.18 -31.58
CA HIS A 99 -29.98 -23.95 -31.14
C HIS A 99 -29.76 -23.95 -29.62
N CYS A 100 -30.21 -22.93 -28.90
CA CYS A 100 -29.83 -22.71 -27.51
C CYS A 100 -31.01 -22.79 -26.53
N ALA A 101 -32.20 -22.34 -26.96
CA ALA A 101 -33.38 -22.22 -26.10
C ALA A 101 -33.87 -23.53 -25.49
N GLY A 102 -33.62 -24.67 -26.14
CA GLY A 102 -34.01 -26.00 -25.62
C GLY A 102 -33.32 -26.35 -24.29
N CYS A 103 -32.09 -25.89 -24.09
CA CYS A 103 -31.34 -26.12 -22.85
C CYS A 103 -31.35 -24.88 -21.94
N HIS A 104 -31.21 -23.69 -22.50
CA HIS A 104 -31.08 -22.44 -21.74
C HIS A 104 -32.38 -21.68 -21.52
N GLY A 105 -33.52 -22.21 -22.00
CA GLY A 105 -34.81 -21.54 -21.94
C GLY A 105 -34.97 -20.50 -23.05
N ALA A 106 -36.21 -20.25 -23.48
CA ALA A 106 -36.51 -19.29 -24.55
C ALA A 106 -36.16 -17.84 -24.19
N ASP A 107 -36.17 -17.52 -22.89
CA ASP A 107 -35.76 -16.24 -22.33
C ASP A 107 -34.29 -16.21 -21.87
N ALA A 108 -33.56 -17.30 -22.16
CA ALA A 108 -32.17 -17.50 -21.76
C ALA A 108 -31.94 -17.50 -20.23
N ARG A 109 -32.97 -17.70 -19.41
CA ARG A 109 -32.87 -17.73 -17.92
C ARG A 109 -32.57 -19.11 -17.33
N GLY A 110 -32.20 -20.06 -18.19
CA GLY A 110 -31.80 -21.41 -17.78
C GLY A 110 -33.00 -22.34 -17.60
N THR A 111 -32.68 -23.62 -17.53
CA THR A 111 -33.62 -24.70 -17.21
C THR A 111 -32.91 -25.73 -16.32
N ASP A 112 -33.58 -26.83 -15.98
CA ASP A 112 -32.93 -27.97 -15.33
C ASP A 112 -31.81 -28.60 -16.19
N HIS A 113 -31.75 -28.30 -17.49
CA HIS A 113 -30.76 -28.83 -18.41
C HIS A 113 -29.51 -27.96 -18.57
N ALA A 114 -29.59 -26.64 -18.39
CA ALA A 114 -28.44 -25.75 -18.53
C ALA A 114 -28.63 -24.43 -17.76
N PRO A 115 -27.52 -23.80 -17.32
CA PRO A 115 -27.59 -22.58 -16.52
C PRO A 115 -28.15 -21.38 -17.30
N PRO A 116 -28.60 -20.31 -16.60
CA PRO A 116 -28.95 -19.05 -17.24
C PRO A 116 -27.78 -18.47 -18.04
N LEU A 117 -28.12 -17.92 -19.22
CA LEU A 117 -27.20 -17.11 -20.03
C LEU A 117 -27.50 -15.63 -19.88
N ALA A 118 -28.76 -15.21 -19.74
CA ALA A 118 -29.11 -13.82 -19.45
C ALA A 118 -28.86 -13.49 -17.97
N GLY A 119 -28.33 -12.29 -17.69
CA GLY A 119 -27.98 -11.86 -16.31
C GLY A 119 -26.83 -12.66 -15.67
N SER A 120 -26.16 -13.53 -16.42
CA SER A 120 -25.08 -14.37 -15.91
C SER A 120 -23.77 -13.60 -15.76
N ALA A 121 -23.32 -13.41 -14.53
CA ALA A 121 -22.03 -12.78 -14.22
C ALA A 121 -20.84 -13.47 -14.90
N THR A 122 -20.88 -14.81 -15.02
CA THR A 122 -19.84 -15.60 -15.70
C THR A 122 -19.81 -15.36 -17.20
N VAL A 123 -20.96 -15.08 -17.82
CA VAL A 123 -21.06 -14.75 -19.25
C VAL A 123 -20.65 -13.29 -19.49
N ARG A 124 -21.02 -12.38 -18.58
CA ARG A 124 -20.71 -10.94 -18.66
C ARG A 124 -19.22 -10.63 -18.75
N GLY A 125 -18.39 -11.37 -18.02
CA GLY A 125 -16.94 -11.19 -18.03
C GLY A 125 -16.23 -11.66 -19.30
N ARG A 126 -16.95 -12.25 -20.27
CA ARG A 126 -16.38 -12.80 -21.50
C ARG A 126 -16.59 -11.85 -22.67
N SER A 127 -15.54 -11.69 -23.47
CA SER A 127 -15.60 -11.03 -24.75
C SER A 127 -16.46 -11.81 -25.76
N THR A 128 -16.97 -11.12 -26.78
CA THR A 128 -17.77 -11.76 -27.84
C THR A 128 -17.00 -12.89 -28.54
N SER A 129 -15.68 -12.78 -28.69
CA SER A 129 -14.84 -13.83 -29.30
C SER A 129 -14.68 -15.05 -28.39
N GLU A 130 -14.54 -14.86 -27.07
CA GLU A 130 -14.51 -15.98 -26.12
C GLU A 130 -15.85 -16.71 -26.05
N LEU A 131 -16.96 -15.97 -26.11
CA LEU A 131 -18.31 -16.53 -26.19
C LEU A 131 -18.49 -17.30 -27.50
N ARG A 132 -18.05 -16.73 -28.62
CA ARG A 132 -18.05 -17.38 -29.93
C ARG A 132 -17.28 -18.70 -29.91
N ASN A 133 -16.07 -18.72 -29.35
CA ASN A 133 -15.27 -19.93 -29.23
C ASN A 133 -15.95 -20.97 -28.32
N SER A 134 -16.56 -20.53 -27.22
CA SER A 134 -17.31 -21.42 -26.32
C SER A 134 -18.53 -22.05 -26.98
N ILE A 135 -19.22 -21.32 -27.86
CA ILE A 135 -20.34 -21.83 -28.65
C ILE A 135 -19.83 -22.79 -29.73
N HIS A 136 -18.77 -22.43 -30.45
CA HIS A 136 -18.18 -23.30 -31.48
C HIS A 136 -17.68 -24.63 -30.91
N ASP A 137 -16.83 -24.57 -29.86
CA ASP A 137 -16.15 -25.75 -29.29
C ASP A 137 -17.04 -26.53 -28.31
N GLY A 138 -18.10 -25.91 -27.81
CA GLY A 138 -18.92 -26.42 -26.72
C GLY A 138 -18.18 -26.41 -25.38
N ILE A 139 -18.82 -26.97 -24.35
CA ILE A 139 -18.21 -27.18 -23.03
C ILE A 139 -18.50 -28.63 -22.60
N PRO A 140 -17.78 -29.62 -23.16
CA PRO A 140 -18.11 -31.04 -22.99
C PRO A 140 -18.14 -31.52 -21.54
N ARG A 141 -17.27 -30.97 -20.69
CA ARG A 141 -17.23 -31.28 -19.25
C ARG A 141 -18.54 -30.95 -18.50
N PHE A 142 -19.36 -30.07 -19.07
CA PHE A 142 -20.66 -29.65 -18.53
C PHE A 142 -21.82 -30.02 -19.46
N GLY A 143 -21.57 -30.91 -20.44
CA GLY A 143 -22.61 -31.39 -21.35
C GLY A 143 -23.08 -30.39 -22.41
N MET A 144 -22.42 -29.24 -22.57
CA MET A 144 -22.71 -28.32 -23.69
C MET A 144 -22.02 -28.84 -24.96
N PRO A 145 -22.76 -29.21 -26.02
CA PRO A 145 -22.17 -29.72 -27.26
C PRO A 145 -21.47 -28.61 -28.05
N ALA A 146 -20.58 -29.00 -28.96
CA ALA A 146 -20.03 -28.11 -29.98
C ALA A 146 -21.12 -27.78 -31.03
N PHE A 147 -21.11 -26.55 -31.54
CA PHE A 147 -22.04 -26.09 -32.56
C PHE A 147 -21.27 -25.76 -33.85
N GLU A 148 -21.35 -26.64 -34.84
CA GLU A 148 -20.80 -26.39 -36.18
C GLU A 148 -21.72 -25.47 -36.98
N LEU A 149 -21.62 -24.17 -36.71
CA LEU A 149 -22.39 -23.12 -37.38
C LEU A 149 -21.47 -22.25 -38.26
N PRO A 150 -22.00 -21.67 -39.36
CA PRO A 150 -21.29 -20.65 -40.14
C PRO A 150 -20.77 -19.50 -39.26
N ALA A 151 -19.63 -18.91 -39.64
CA ALA A 151 -18.93 -17.92 -38.83
C ALA A 151 -19.80 -16.72 -38.44
N ASP A 152 -20.62 -16.23 -39.38
CA ASP A 152 -21.59 -15.15 -39.20
C ASP A 152 -22.72 -15.51 -38.22
N GLN A 153 -23.18 -16.76 -38.21
CA GLN A 153 -24.18 -17.25 -37.26
C GLN A 153 -23.60 -17.41 -35.85
N LEU A 154 -22.36 -17.87 -35.73
CA LEU A 154 -21.63 -17.91 -34.46
C LEU A 154 -21.43 -16.50 -33.91
N ASP A 155 -21.06 -15.54 -34.76
CA ASP A 155 -20.90 -14.14 -34.38
C ASP A 155 -22.23 -13.55 -33.93
N ALA A 156 -23.34 -13.85 -34.63
CA ALA A 156 -24.69 -13.40 -34.28
C ALA A 156 -25.16 -13.97 -32.92
N LEU A 157 -24.92 -15.26 -32.67
CA LEU A 157 -25.24 -15.91 -31.39
C LEU A 157 -24.38 -15.36 -30.25
N ALA A 158 -23.08 -15.22 -30.46
CA ALA A 158 -22.17 -14.68 -29.47
C ALA A 158 -22.51 -13.22 -29.15
N ALA A 159 -22.84 -12.41 -30.15
CA ALA A 159 -23.30 -11.03 -29.96
C ALA A 159 -24.62 -10.96 -29.20
N LEU A 160 -25.58 -11.85 -29.49
CA LEU A 160 -26.82 -11.93 -28.70
C LEU A 160 -26.53 -12.31 -27.25
N VAL A 161 -25.80 -13.39 -27.01
CA VAL A 161 -25.47 -13.86 -25.66
C VAL A 161 -24.72 -12.78 -24.87
N HIS A 162 -23.79 -12.07 -25.52
CA HIS A 162 -23.14 -10.90 -24.94
C HIS A 162 -24.16 -9.79 -24.63
N SER A 163 -25.07 -9.48 -25.56
CA SER A 163 -26.10 -8.44 -25.40
C SER A 163 -27.02 -8.65 -24.19
N LEU A 164 -27.32 -9.91 -23.85
CA LEU A 164 -28.14 -10.32 -22.70
C LEU A 164 -27.47 -10.03 -21.35
N ASN A 165 -26.17 -9.71 -21.37
CA ASN A 165 -25.35 -9.49 -20.18
C ASN A 165 -24.71 -8.10 -20.14
N VAL A 166 -25.04 -7.23 -21.10
CA VAL A 166 -24.53 -5.86 -21.14
C VAL A 166 -24.88 -5.15 -19.83
N SER A 167 -23.85 -4.57 -19.22
CA SER A 167 -23.95 -3.88 -17.94
C SER A 167 -24.91 -2.70 -18.02
N ALA A 168 -25.46 -2.26 -16.89
CA ALA A 168 -26.31 -1.08 -16.86
C ALA A 168 -25.54 0.20 -17.27
N ALA A 169 -24.22 0.24 -17.05
CA ALA A 169 -23.34 1.34 -17.45
C ALA A 169 -23.24 1.53 -18.97
N ASP A 170 -23.35 0.43 -19.73
CA ASP A 170 -23.21 0.42 -21.18
C ASP A 170 -24.56 0.58 -21.92
N ARG A 171 -25.64 0.84 -21.18
CA ARG A 171 -26.99 1.01 -21.74
C ARG A 171 -27.53 2.41 -21.50
N THR A 172 -28.26 2.93 -22.49
CA THR A 172 -29.16 4.06 -22.28
C THR A 172 -30.40 3.56 -21.56
N VAL A 173 -30.51 3.89 -20.27
CA VAL A 173 -31.67 3.53 -19.44
C VAL A 173 -32.68 4.70 -19.45
N PRO A 174 -33.95 4.46 -19.83
CA PRO A 174 -34.97 5.51 -19.81
C PRO A 174 -35.33 5.90 -18.37
N GLY A 175 -35.81 7.13 -18.16
CA GLY A 175 -36.18 7.67 -16.83
C GLY A 175 -35.42 8.95 -16.47
N ASP A 176 -35.87 9.64 -15.44
CA ASP A 176 -35.25 10.82 -14.87
C ASP A 176 -34.32 10.42 -13.70
N ALA A 177 -33.01 10.33 -13.99
CA ALA A 177 -32.01 10.00 -12.99
C ALA A 177 -31.90 11.04 -11.85
N VAL A 178 -32.29 12.29 -12.07
CA VAL A 178 -32.28 13.31 -11.00
C VAL A 178 -33.42 13.03 -10.02
N ALA A 179 -34.60 12.70 -10.53
CA ALA A 179 -35.71 12.23 -9.70
C ALA A 179 -35.35 10.92 -8.97
N GLY A 180 -34.64 10.02 -9.64
CA GLY A 180 -34.12 8.78 -9.06
C GLY A 180 -33.16 9.02 -7.89
N GLU A 181 -32.21 9.94 -8.04
CA GLU A 181 -31.29 10.34 -6.95
C GLU A 181 -32.05 10.96 -5.76
N GLN A 182 -33.00 11.86 -6.03
CA GLN A 182 -33.82 12.48 -4.99
C GLN A 182 -34.64 11.44 -4.22
N PHE A 183 -35.18 10.44 -4.91
CA PHE A 183 -35.85 9.32 -4.27
C PHE A 183 -34.89 8.50 -3.41
N PHE A 184 -33.71 8.15 -3.95
CA PHE A 184 -32.68 7.38 -3.26
C PHE A 184 -32.26 8.03 -1.93
N LEU A 185 -32.02 9.35 -1.94
CA LEU A 185 -31.59 10.13 -0.77
C LEU A 185 -32.73 10.51 0.16
N GLY A 186 -33.95 10.63 -0.37
CA GLY A 186 -35.12 11.13 0.33
C GLY A 186 -36.12 10.02 0.66
N GLN A 187 -37.23 9.99 -0.08
CA GLN A 187 -38.40 9.15 0.23
C GLN A 187 -38.12 7.65 0.22
N GLY A 188 -37.20 7.19 -0.64
CA GLY A 188 -36.79 5.80 -0.72
C GLY A 188 -35.86 5.37 0.42
N GLN A 189 -35.27 6.32 1.16
CA GLN A 189 -34.35 6.09 2.29
C GLN A 189 -33.22 5.09 1.99
N CYS A 190 -32.85 4.92 0.72
CA CYS A 190 -31.89 3.90 0.30
C CYS A 190 -30.50 4.20 0.88
N ALA A 191 -30.14 5.49 0.98
CA ALA A 191 -28.89 5.95 1.57
C ALA A 191 -28.74 5.65 3.08
N ALA A 192 -29.83 5.29 3.79
CA ALA A 192 -29.71 4.87 5.20
C ALA A 192 -28.96 3.54 5.34
N CYS A 193 -29.03 2.68 4.31
CA CYS A 193 -28.38 1.38 4.30
C CYS A 193 -27.22 1.30 3.31
N HIS A 194 -27.38 1.88 2.12
CA HIS A 194 -26.44 1.77 1.01
C HIS A 194 -25.54 2.98 0.88
N MET A 195 -24.30 2.75 0.45
CA MET A 195 -23.33 3.78 0.11
C MET A 195 -23.32 4.01 -1.41
N VAL A 196 -23.27 5.27 -1.84
CA VAL A 196 -23.03 5.70 -3.22
C VAL A 196 -22.06 6.88 -3.17
N ASP A 197 -20.93 6.76 -3.86
CA ASP A 197 -19.86 7.78 -3.91
C ASP A 197 -19.46 8.27 -2.51
N GLY A 198 -19.31 7.34 -1.58
CA GLY A 198 -18.96 7.62 -0.19
C GLY A 198 -20.09 8.20 0.68
N ARG A 199 -21.30 8.35 0.14
CA ARG A 199 -22.48 8.89 0.83
C ARG A 199 -23.44 7.76 1.22
N GLY A 200 -23.88 7.75 2.49
CA GLY A 200 -24.86 6.80 3.00
C GLY A 200 -24.30 5.82 4.03
N GLY A 201 -24.99 4.70 4.23
CA GLY A 201 -24.64 3.66 5.20
C GLY A 201 -23.84 2.50 4.62
N SER A 202 -23.29 1.64 5.49
CA SER A 202 -22.57 0.41 5.12
C SER A 202 -23.30 -0.88 5.49
N MET A 203 -24.54 -0.75 5.94
CA MET A 203 -25.41 -1.86 6.35
C MET A 203 -25.91 -2.66 5.14
N GLY A 204 -26.00 -2.03 3.97
CA GLY A 204 -26.25 -2.65 2.67
C GLY A 204 -25.02 -2.54 1.76
N PRO A 205 -24.99 -3.29 0.64
CA PRO A 205 -23.93 -3.20 -0.36
C PRO A 205 -23.65 -1.78 -0.80
N ASP A 206 -22.35 -1.46 -1.00
CA ASP A 206 -21.94 -0.26 -1.73
C ASP A 206 -22.41 -0.35 -3.18
N LEU A 207 -23.05 0.71 -3.65
CA LEU A 207 -23.65 0.79 -4.97
C LEU A 207 -22.87 1.75 -5.90
N SER A 208 -21.75 2.30 -5.44
CA SER A 208 -20.95 3.29 -6.19
C SER A 208 -20.53 2.79 -7.59
N ASN A 209 -20.35 1.48 -7.77
CA ASN A 209 -19.97 0.86 -9.04
C ASN A 209 -21.04 -0.11 -9.60
N VAL A 210 -22.28 -0.03 -9.09
CA VAL A 210 -23.31 -1.04 -9.37
C VAL A 210 -23.66 -1.13 -10.85
N ALA A 211 -23.48 -0.05 -11.62
CA ALA A 211 -23.82 -0.04 -13.04
C ALA A 211 -22.92 -0.96 -13.88
N HIS A 212 -21.66 -1.16 -13.48
CA HIS A 212 -20.76 -2.14 -14.11
C HIS A 212 -21.00 -3.55 -13.59
N GLU A 213 -21.48 -3.67 -12.34
CA GLU A 213 -21.66 -4.94 -11.63
C GLU A 213 -23.02 -5.61 -11.90
N MET A 214 -24.02 -4.88 -12.41
CA MET A 214 -25.39 -5.37 -12.61
C MET A 214 -25.95 -4.97 -13.97
N THR A 215 -26.80 -5.82 -14.56
CA THR A 215 -27.64 -5.42 -15.69
C THR A 215 -28.84 -4.59 -15.19
N VAL A 216 -29.56 -3.93 -16.10
CA VAL A 216 -30.80 -3.20 -15.77
C VAL A 216 -31.86 -4.11 -15.15
N GLU A 217 -31.95 -5.36 -15.61
CA GLU A 217 -32.90 -6.34 -15.07
C GLU A 217 -32.44 -6.85 -13.70
N ASP A 218 -31.15 -7.08 -13.48
CA ASP A 218 -30.62 -7.45 -12.17
C ASP A 218 -30.91 -6.34 -11.14
N LEU A 219 -30.72 -5.06 -11.51
CA LEU A 219 -31.06 -3.92 -10.66
C LEU A 219 -32.54 -3.94 -10.28
N ARG A 220 -33.41 -4.17 -11.26
CA ARG A 220 -34.86 -4.27 -11.03
C ARG A 220 -35.21 -5.44 -10.11
N GLU A 221 -34.61 -6.59 -10.32
CA GLU A 221 -34.84 -7.79 -9.51
C GLU A 221 -34.35 -7.59 -8.07
N ALA A 222 -33.18 -7.00 -7.86
CA ALA A 222 -32.66 -6.70 -6.54
C ALA A 222 -33.57 -5.71 -5.76
N LEU A 223 -34.16 -4.74 -6.45
CA LEU A 223 -35.12 -3.80 -5.84
C LEU A 223 -36.46 -4.48 -5.50
N LEU A 224 -37.00 -5.31 -6.39
CA LEU A 224 -38.34 -5.90 -6.25
C LEU A 224 -38.36 -7.20 -5.43
N ARG A 225 -37.26 -7.97 -5.46
CA ARG A 225 -37.12 -9.29 -4.85
C ARG A 225 -35.74 -9.43 -4.17
N PRO A 226 -35.41 -8.58 -3.18
CA PRO A 226 -34.09 -8.56 -2.53
C PRO A 226 -33.72 -9.89 -1.83
N SER A 227 -34.70 -10.67 -1.36
CA SER A 227 -34.44 -12.00 -0.77
C SER A 227 -34.18 -13.09 -1.81
N ALA A 228 -34.40 -12.82 -3.11
CA ALA A 228 -34.09 -13.80 -4.15
C ALA A 228 -32.58 -14.09 -4.16
N HIS A 229 -31.75 -13.04 -4.09
CA HIS A 229 -30.29 -13.10 -4.10
C HIS A 229 -29.72 -12.11 -3.09
N ILE A 230 -29.33 -12.61 -1.91
CA ILE A 230 -28.64 -11.80 -0.89
C ILE A 230 -27.17 -11.71 -1.26
N THR A 231 -26.62 -10.50 -1.28
CA THR A 231 -25.19 -10.27 -1.55
C THR A 231 -24.33 -10.94 -0.48
N PRO A 232 -23.28 -11.70 -0.85
CA PRO A 232 -22.35 -12.26 0.11
C PRO A 232 -21.79 -11.23 1.07
N GLY A 233 -21.75 -11.57 2.36
CA GLY A 233 -21.35 -10.68 3.44
C GLY A 233 -22.49 -9.82 4.02
N TYR A 234 -23.71 -9.93 3.47
CA TYR A 234 -24.91 -9.22 3.95
C TYR A 234 -26.02 -10.18 4.39
N GLU A 235 -25.72 -11.48 4.49
CA GLU A 235 -26.61 -12.46 5.10
C GLU A 235 -26.75 -12.17 6.59
N LEU A 236 -27.99 -12.13 7.05
CA LEU A 236 -28.31 -11.83 8.44
C LEU A 236 -28.34 -13.14 9.23
N VAL A 237 -27.58 -13.18 10.32
CA VAL A 237 -27.39 -14.40 11.10
C VAL A 237 -27.65 -14.10 12.57
N THR A 238 -28.33 -15.02 13.24
CA THR A 238 -28.53 -15.02 14.69
C THR A 238 -27.71 -16.14 15.31
N VAL A 239 -26.72 -15.77 16.12
CA VAL A 239 -25.82 -16.69 16.81
C VAL A 239 -26.19 -16.75 18.28
N ARG A 240 -26.50 -17.97 18.75
CA ARG A 240 -26.73 -18.25 20.17
C ARG A 240 -25.45 -18.73 20.80
N LEU A 241 -24.96 -18.01 21.79
CA LEU A 241 -23.76 -18.34 22.54
C LEU A 241 -24.05 -19.37 23.64
N ARG A 242 -23.03 -20.14 24.01
CA ARG A 242 -23.11 -21.14 25.09
C ARG A 242 -23.35 -20.52 26.47
N ASP A 243 -23.01 -19.24 26.64
CA ASP A 243 -23.33 -18.46 27.86
C ASP A 243 -24.81 -18.01 27.91
N GLY A 244 -25.61 -18.35 26.90
CA GLY A 244 -27.03 -18.05 26.79
C GLY A 244 -27.35 -16.73 26.08
N LYS A 245 -26.37 -15.89 25.76
CA LYS A 245 -26.58 -14.67 24.99
C LYS A 245 -26.87 -14.96 23.52
N THR A 246 -27.46 -13.99 22.85
CA THR A 246 -27.71 -14.03 21.41
C THR A 246 -27.15 -12.79 20.77
N VAL A 247 -26.43 -12.96 19.66
CA VAL A 247 -25.91 -11.88 18.82
C VAL A 247 -26.55 -12.02 17.44
N ARG A 248 -27.10 -10.95 16.90
CA ARG A 248 -27.66 -10.91 15.54
C ARG A 248 -26.95 -9.85 14.73
N GLY A 249 -26.53 -10.18 13.52
CA GLY A 249 -25.75 -9.29 12.68
C GLY A 249 -25.45 -9.88 11.30
N PHE A 250 -24.82 -9.08 10.44
CA PHE A 250 -24.39 -9.52 9.12
C PHE A 250 -23.14 -10.41 9.22
N SER A 251 -23.16 -11.55 8.54
CA SER A 251 -22.03 -12.48 8.50
C SER A 251 -20.95 -11.97 7.55
N ARG A 252 -20.00 -11.18 8.06
CA ARG A 252 -18.89 -10.62 7.28
C ARG A 252 -17.80 -11.65 6.95
N GLY A 253 -17.67 -12.69 7.77
CA GLY A 253 -16.76 -13.80 7.54
C GLY A 253 -17.23 -15.04 8.30
N ARG A 254 -16.97 -16.22 7.76
CA ARG A 254 -17.35 -17.48 8.41
C ARG A 254 -16.46 -18.64 7.99
N SER A 255 -16.22 -19.55 8.92
CA SER A 255 -15.65 -20.86 8.64
C SER A 255 -16.32 -21.94 9.49
N ASN A 256 -15.75 -23.14 9.46
CA ASN A 256 -16.13 -24.22 10.37
C ASN A 256 -15.71 -23.95 11.83
N PHE A 257 -14.85 -22.96 12.08
CA PHE A 257 -14.24 -22.71 13.39
C PHE A 257 -14.61 -21.35 13.99
N ASP A 258 -15.19 -20.44 13.22
CA ASP A 258 -15.45 -19.07 13.64
C ASP A 258 -16.49 -18.37 12.74
N ILE A 259 -17.02 -17.24 13.23
CA ILE A 259 -17.87 -16.31 12.49
C ILE A 259 -17.57 -14.87 12.93
N GLN A 260 -17.38 -13.98 11.96
CA GLN A 260 -17.24 -12.53 12.17
C GLN A 260 -18.58 -11.88 11.83
N LEU A 261 -19.29 -11.40 12.85
CA LEU A 261 -20.56 -10.70 12.69
C LEU A 261 -20.39 -9.20 12.84
N GLU A 262 -21.08 -8.41 12.03
CA GLU A 262 -21.31 -7.00 12.27
C GLU A 262 -22.74 -6.79 12.78
N ASP A 263 -22.91 -6.23 13.99
CA ASP A 263 -24.23 -5.90 14.51
C ASP A 263 -24.82 -4.63 13.86
N SER A 264 -26.08 -4.31 14.19
CA SER A 264 -26.78 -3.17 13.58
C SER A 264 -26.19 -1.79 13.88
N ASN A 265 -25.21 -1.71 14.80
CA ASN A 265 -24.49 -0.49 15.14
C ASN A 265 -23.09 -0.46 14.49
N GLY A 266 -22.78 -1.40 13.60
CA GLY A 266 -21.47 -1.49 12.95
C GLY A 266 -20.37 -2.10 13.81
N ARG A 267 -20.70 -2.70 14.96
CA ARG A 267 -19.70 -3.33 15.84
C ARG A 267 -19.47 -4.77 15.44
N PHE A 268 -18.19 -5.14 15.33
CA PHE A 268 -17.77 -6.51 15.10
C PHE A 268 -17.88 -7.39 16.34
N HIS A 269 -18.31 -8.64 16.13
CA HIS A 269 -18.27 -9.73 17.09
C HIS A 269 -17.55 -10.90 16.44
N LEU A 270 -16.33 -11.17 16.90
CA LEU A 270 -15.46 -12.22 16.38
C LEU A 270 -15.64 -13.47 17.23
N LEU A 271 -16.52 -14.38 16.80
CA LEU A 271 -16.99 -15.49 17.62
C LEU A 271 -16.32 -16.79 17.18
N GLN A 272 -15.71 -17.50 18.13
CA GLN A 272 -15.11 -18.83 17.92
C GLN A 272 -16.19 -19.92 18.07
N GLU A 273 -16.04 -21.06 17.38
CA GLU A 273 -16.95 -22.21 17.45
C GLU A 273 -17.18 -22.67 18.91
N SER A 274 -16.13 -22.65 19.73
CA SER A 274 -16.21 -23.01 21.14
C SER A 274 -17.18 -22.15 21.96
N GLN A 275 -17.48 -20.93 21.51
CA GLN A 275 -18.43 -20.02 22.15
C GLN A 275 -19.86 -20.21 21.63
N ILE A 276 -20.03 -20.88 20.48
CA ILE A 276 -21.28 -20.95 19.73
C ILE A 276 -22.03 -22.24 20.08
N SER A 277 -23.33 -22.11 20.34
CA SER A 277 -24.24 -23.24 20.58
C SER A 277 -25.15 -23.54 19.39
N ALA A 278 -25.55 -22.50 18.65
CA ALA A 278 -26.37 -22.61 17.45
C ALA A 278 -26.20 -21.36 16.58
N ILE A 279 -26.32 -21.55 15.27
CA ILE A 279 -26.37 -20.48 14.26
C ILE A 279 -27.68 -20.64 13.50
N HIS A 280 -28.45 -19.55 13.39
CA HIS A 280 -29.66 -19.48 12.59
C HIS A 280 -29.50 -18.44 11.49
N GLU A 281 -29.56 -18.89 10.24
CA GLU A 281 -29.49 -18.04 9.06
C GLU A 281 -30.88 -17.50 8.73
N ASP A 282 -30.97 -16.19 8.55
CA ASP A 282 -32.16 -15.54 8.01
C ASP A 282 -32.19 -15.72 6.49
N LYS A 283 -33.31 -16.21 5.96
CA LYS A 283 -33.49 -16.38 4.51
C LYS A 283 -34.00 -15.11 3.85
N GLU A 284 -34.44 -14.14 4.64
CA GLU A 284 -34.93 -12.86 4.15
C GLU A 284 -33.84 -11.81 4.18
N SER A 285 -33.81 -10.96 3.16
CA SER A 285 -32.92 -9.81 3.13
C SER A 285 -33.32 -8.79 4.19
N ALA A 286 -32.32 -8.12 4.78
CA ALA A 286 -32.56 -6.94 5.61
C ALA A 286 -33.15 -5.77 4.79
N MET A 287 -32.94 -5.76 3.47
CA MET A 287 -33.57 -4.82 2.55
C MET A 287 -34.99 -5.30 2.23
N PRO A 288 -36.04 -4.51 2.54
CA PRO A 288 -37.40 -4.87 2.17
C PRO A 288 -37.62 -4.72 0.65
N PRO A 289 -38.54 -5.51 0.05
CA PRO A 289 -38.97 -5.29 -1.34
C PRO A 289 -39.43 -3.84 -1.55
N MET A 290 -38.90 -3.19 -2.57
CA MET A 290 -39.19 -1.79 -2.85
C MET A 290 -40.66 -1.60 -3.25
N LYS A 291 -41.32 -0.66 -2.59
CA LYS A 291 -42.69 -0.23 -2.91
C LYS A 291 -42.64 1.18 -3.51
N ALA A 292 -42.67 1.26 -4.84
CA ALA A 292 -42.67 2.51 -5.59
C ALA A 292 -43.61 2.39 -6.79
N SER A 293 -44.01 3.52 -7.38
CA SER A 293 -44.71 3.50 -8.68
C SER A 293 -43.75 2.99 -9.77
N PRO A 294 -44.27 2.48 -10.90
CA PRO A 294 -43.43 2.05 -12.02
C PRO A 294 -42.48 3.15 -12.51
N ASP A 295 -42.95 4.41 -12.56
CA ASP A 295 -42.15 5.56 -12.98
C ASP A 295 -41.02 5.85 -12.00
N THR A 296 -41.31 5.90 -10.68
CA THR A 296 -40.28 6.11 -9.65
C THR A 296 -39.24 4.99 -9.63
N LEU A 297 -39.67 3.74 -9.83
CA LEU A 297 -38.75 2.61 -9.93
C LEU A 297 -37.85 2.75 -11.17
N GLN A 298 -38.41 3.21 -12.30
CA GLN A 298 -37.66 3.44 -13.52
C GLN A 298 -36.63 4.56 -13.37
N ASP A 299 -37.01 5.66 -12.74
CA ASP A 299 -36.14 6.80 -12.43
C ASP A 299 -34.97 6.39 -11.51
N LEU A 300 -35.26 5.58 -10.48
CA LEU A 300 -34.23 5.03 -9.61
C LEU A 300 -33.24 4.12 -10.35
N ILE A 301 -33.73 3.25 -11.23
CA ILE A 301 -32.85 2.40 -12.05
C ILE A 301 -32.02 3.24 -13.02
N ALA A 302 -32.59 4.32 -13.57
CA ALA A 302 -31.85 5.27 -14.42
C ALA A 302 -30.76 6.04 -13.66
N TYR A 303 -30.95 6.28 -12.35
CA TYR A 303 -29.92 6.80 -11.46
C TYR A 303 -28.82 5.75 -11.20
N LEU A 304 -29.20 4.56 -10.73
CA LEU A 304 -28.25 3.48 -10.41
C LEU A 304 -27.43 3.03 -11.62
N SER A 305 -27.99 3.08 -12.84
CA SER A 305 -27.26 2.76 -14.07
C SER A 305 -26.15 3.75 -14.43
N ARG A 306 -26.00 4.86 -13.69
CA ARG A 306 -24.92 5.85 -13.88
C ARG A 306 -23.80 5.70 -12.85
N MET A 307 -23.95 4.79 -11.89
CA MET A 307 -22.98 4.57 -10.82
C MET A 307 -21.81 3.70 -11.31
N THR A 308 -20.74 4.37 -11.73
CA THR A 308 -19.59 3.77 -12.45
C THR A 308 -18.27 3.90 -11.68
N GLY A 309 -18.38 3.85 -10.36
CA GLY A 309 -17.29 3.96 -9.42
C GLY A 309 -16.99 5.39 -8.98
N VAL A 310 -16.42 5.50 -7.78
CA VAL A 310 -15.97 6.75 -7.17
C VAL A 310 -14.95 7.43 -8.08
N LYS A 311 -15.18 8.71 -8.42
CA LYS A 311 -14.24 9.49 -9.22
C LYS A 311 -13.23 10.21 -8.32
N PRO A 312 -11.96 10.32 -8.74
CA PRO A 312 -10.97 11.12 -8.01
C PRO A 312 -11.40 12.59 -7.90
N GLY A 313 -11.25 13.17 -6.71
CA GLY A 313 -11.64 14.54 -6.39
C GLY A 313 -12.15 14.65 -4.96
N ALA A 314 -12.09 15.87 -4.39
CA ALA A 314 -12.68 16.10 -3.08
C ALA A 314 -14.21 15.89 -3.15
N SER A 315 -14.74 15.10 -2.22
CA SER A 315 -16.18 14.92 -2.10
C SER A 315 -16.82 16.22 -1.59
N THR A 316 -17.85 16.70 -2.29
CA THR A 316 -18.59 17.91 -1.92
C THR A 316 -19.60 17.67 -0.79
N VAL A 317 -19.76 16.42 -0.34
CA VAL A 317 -20.79 16.04 0.62
C VAL A 317 -20.16 15.55 1.92
N SER A 318 -20.43 16.30 2.99
CA SER A 318 -20.08 15.95 4.37
C SER A 318 -21.10 14.92 4.89
N GLY A 319 -20.72 13.64 4.90
CA GLY A 319 -21.42 12.64 5.70
C GLY A 319 -21.09 12.85 7.18
N LEU A 320 -22.12 12.91 8.04
CA LEU A 320 -21.92 12.86 9.49
C LEU A 320 -21.23 11.53 9.85
N PRO A 321 -20.23 11.52 10.74
CA PRO A 321 -19.73 10.27 11.30
C PRO A 321 -20.91 9.58 12.02
N ASN A 322 -21.38 8.46 11.47
CA ASN A 322 -22.31 7.62 12.19
C ASN A 322 -21.60 7.16 13.47
N GLY A 323 -22.22 7.41 14.63
CA GLY A 323 -21.64 7.12 15.93
C GLY A 323 -21.27 5.64 16.04
N GLY A 324 -19.97 5.38 16.16
CA GLY A 324 -19.39 4.03 16.14
C GLY A 324 -18.09 4.05 15.33
N GLY A 325 -16.95 4.20 16.00
CA GLY A 325 -15.65 4.27 15.33
C GLY A 325 -14.49 4.64 16.25
N VAL A 326 -13.32 4.85 15.65
CA VAL A 326 -12.09 5.28 16.35
C VAL A 326 -12.00 6.81 16.26
N ASP A 327 -12.43 7.54 17.29
CA ASP A 327 -12.25 9.00 17.32
C ASP A 327 -10.80 9.41 17.58
N PHE A 328 -10.48 10.69 17.36
CA PHE A 328 -9.12 11.19 17.55
C PHE A 328 -8.65 11.11 19.02
N ALA A 329 -9.57 11.28 19.98
CA ALA A 329 -9.23 11.18 21.40
C ALA A 329 -8.74 9.76 21.76
N ARG A 330 -9.33 8.72 21.17
CA ARG A 330 -8.85 7.34 21.29
C ARG A 330 -7.50 7.12 20.60
N ILE A 331 -7.21 7.80 19.48
CA ILE A 331 -5.88 7.72 18.84
C ILE A 331 -4.81 8.37 19.71
N GLU A 332 -5.13 9.49 20.34
CA GLU A 332 -4.24 10.20 21.27
C GLU A 332 -4.02 9.40 22.56
N HIS A 333 -5.06 8.72 23.04
CA HIS A 333 -5.03 7.89 24.24
C HIS A 333 -5.60 6.48 23.93
N PRO A 334 -4.80 5.61 23.27
CA PRO A 334 -5.25 4.26 22.94
C PRO A 334 -5.65 3.49 24.18
N LYS A 335 -6.69 2.66 24.05
CA LYS A 335 -7.02 1.69 25.10
C LYS A 335 -5.85 0.70 25.24
N PRO A 336 -5.55 0.18 26.44
CA PRO A 336 -4.54 -0.86 26.58
C PRO A 336 -4.80 -2.01 25.60
N GLY A 337 -3.82 -2.28 24.73
CA GLY A 337 -3.90 -3.33 23.72
C GLY A 337 -4.42 -2.92 22.34
N ASP A 338 -4.92 -1.70 22.16
CA ASP A 338 -5.07 -1.12 20.82
C ASP A 338 -3.68 -0.73 20.25
N TRP A 339 -3.55 -0.73 18.93
CA TRP A 339 -2.38 -0.17 18.22
C TRP A 339 -2.89 0.66 17.03
N LEU A 340 -3.01 1.98 17.23
CA LEU A 340 -3.85 2.84 16.37
C LEU A 340 -3.09 3.71 15.37
N THR A 341 -1.76 3.71 15.41
CA THR A 341 -0.91 4.46 14.48
C THR A 341 0.22 3.58 13.97
N TYR A 342 0.90 4.00 12.89
CA TYR A 342 2.09 3.31 12.37
C TYR A 342 3.11 2.97 13.47
N ASN A 343 3.31 3.89 14.43
CA ASN A 343 4.23 3.74 15.56
C ASN A 343 3.54 3.35 16.89
N GLY A 344 2.26 2.98 16.85
CA GLY A 344 1.44 2.64 18.03
C GLY A 344 0.81 3.86 18.69
N THR A 345 1.59 4.92 18.90
CA THR A 345 1.14 6.20 19.46
C THR A 345 1.55 7.38 18.57
N LEU A 346 1.01 8.57 18.84
CA LEU A 346 1.30 9.78 18.06
C LEU A 346 2.72 10.31 18.28
N ASN A 347 3.38 9.97 19.38
CA ASN A 347 4.73 10.42 19.71
C ASN A 347 5.85 9.63 19.00
N ALA A 348 5.48 8.68 18.13
CA ALA A 348 6.38 7.77 17.43
C ALA A 348 7.24 6.82 18.32
N ASN A 349 7.00 6.76 19.63
CA ASN A 349 7.67 5.82 20.52
C ASN A 349 7.00 4.45 20.45
N ARG A 350 7.73 3.44 19.94
CA ARG A 350 7.27 2.05 19.89
C ARG A 350 7.47 1.33 21.22
N TYR A 351 6.92 1.92 22.27
CA TYR A 351 6.88 1.36 23.60
C TYR A 351 5.43 1.02 23.97
N SER A 352 5.21 -0.21 24.42
CA SER A 352 3.90 -0.67 24.90
C SER A 352 3.92 -0.88 26.41
N ASP A 353 2.88 -0.40 27.10
CA ASP A 353 2.68 -0.61 28.53
C ASP A 353 2.24 -2.04 28.89
N LEU A 354 2.07 -2.93 27.91
CA LEU A 354 1.68 -4.32 28.15
C LEU A 354 2.80 -5.13 28.82
N THR A 355 2.42 -5.95 29.81
CA THR A 355 3.34 -6.70 30.67
C THR A 355 3.10 -8.21 30.71
N GLN A 356 2.05 -8.70 30.02
CA GLN A 356 1.68 -10.12 30.07
C GLN A 356 2.81 -11.00 29.52
N ILE A 357 3.43 -10.58 28.41
CA ILE A 357 4.67 -11.15 27.90
C ILE A 357 5.84 -10.37 28.50
N ASN A 358 6.73 -11.06 29.21
CA ASN A 358 7.83 -10.46 29.94
C ASN A 358 9.05 -11.38 29.99
N THR A 359 10.15 -10.90 30.59
CA THR A 359 11.43 -11.62 30.64
C THR A 359 11.37 -13.01 31.28
N THR A 360 10.35 -13.31 32.11
CA THR A 360 10.22 -14.60 32.80
C THR A 360 9.46 -15.66 31.99
N ASN A 361 8.69 -15.25 30.98
CA ASN A 361 7.80 -16.14 30.24
C ASN A 361 7.89 -16.03 28.71
N VAL A 362 8.64 -15.06 28.16
CA VAL A 362 8.81 -14.86 26.71
C VAL A 362 9.35 -16.10 26.00
N ASN A 363 10.13 -16.93 26.70
CA ASN A 363 10.63 -18.21 26.20
C ASN A 363 9.53 -19.24 25.87
N LYS A 364 8.28 -18.97 26.25
CA LYS A 364 7.11 -19.81 25.96
C LYS A 364 6.27 -19.31 24.79
N LEU A 365 6.65 -18.20 24.14
CA LEU A 365 5.91 -17.70 22.99
C LEU A 365 5.80 -18.75 21.89
N ALA A 366 4.61 -18.84 21.30
CA ALA A 366 4.31 -19.73 20.19
C ALA A 366 3.61 -18.95 19.07
N LEU A 367 3.89 -19.36 17.84
CA LEU A 367 3.15 -18.89 16.66
C LEU A 367 1.68 -19.30 16.80
N LYS A 368 0.76 -18.34 16.68
CA LYS A 368 -0.68 -18.56 16.81
C LYS A 368 -1.40 -18.62 15.48
N TRP A 369 -1.04 -17.72 14.57
CA TRP A 369 -1.59 -17.72 13.22
C TRP A 369 -0.63 -17.03 12.26
N VAL A 370 -0.84 -17.33 10.98
CA VAL A 370 -0.15 -16.70 9.84
C VAL A 370 -1.19 -16.32 8.81
N TYR A 371 -1.11 -15.09 8.31
CA TYR A 371 -1.87 -14.65 7.15
C TYR A 371 -0.90 -14.33 6.00
N THR A 372 -1.10 -14.91 4.82
CA THR A 372 -0.26 -14.66 3.64
C THR A 372 -0.92 -13.64 2.73
N VAL A 373 -0.32 -12.45 2.61
CA VAL A 373 -0.73 -11.45 1.62
C VAL A 373 -0.43 -12.02 0.22
N PRO A 374 -1.42 -12.06 -0.69
CA PRO A 374 -1.26 -12.67 -2.01
C PRO A 374 -0.48 -11.77 -2.97
N LEU A 375 0.82 -11.55 -2.71
CA LEU A 375 1.70 -10.68 -3.50
C LEU A 375 1.70 -11.03 -5.00
N TRP A 376 1.43 -12.29 -5.33
CA TRP A 376 1.35 -12.78 -6.70
C TRP A 376 0.23 -12.16 -7.53
N LYS A 377 -0.83 -11.64 -6.90
CA LYS A 377 -1.91 -10.91 -7.59
C LYS A 377 -1.45 -9.54 -8.13
N GLN A 378 -0.29 -9.06 -7.70
CA GLN A 378 0.18 -7.69 -7.90
C GLN A 378 1.57 -7.64 -8.57
N PHE A 379 1.97 -8.70 -9.26
CA PHE A 379 3.19 -8.69 -10.08
C PHE A 379 2.96 -7.88 -11.36
N LEU A 380 3.59 -6.71 -11.45
CA LEU A 380 3.89 -6.05 -12.73
C LEU A 380 5.41 -5.88 -12.86
N PRO A 381 6.13 -6.91 -13.36
CA PRO A 381 7.54 -6.80 -13.71
C PRO A 381 7.67 -6.38 -15.18
N ASP A 382 7.88 -5.10 -15.44
CA ASP A 382 8.37 -4.64 -16.76
C ASP A 382 9.03 -3.27 -16.68
N THR A 383 9.80 -3.02 -15.61
CA THR A 383 10.65 -1.83 -15.50
C THR A 383 12.06 -2.25 -15.09
N GLU A 384 13.07 -1.57 -15.65
CA GLU A 384 14.47 -1.79 -15.32
C GLU A 384 14.70 -1.67 -13.80
N TYR A 385 14.13 -0.63 -13.19
CA TYR A 385 14.19 -0.44 -11.74
C TYR A 385 13.64 -1.64 -10.95
N TYR A 386 12.50 -2.21 -11.36
CA TYR A 386 11.94 -3.38 -10.68
C TYR A 386 12.89 -4.58 -10.79
N HIS A 387 13.46 -4.85 -11.96
CA HIS A 387 14.39 -5.97 -12.16
C HIS A 387 15.66 -5.83 -11.34
N GLU A 388 16.20 -4.62 -11.20
CA GLU A 388 17.39 -4.35 -10.38
C GLU A 388 17.10 -4.41 -8.87
N ASN A 389 15.88 -4.09 -8.45
CA ASN A 389 15.53 -3.89 -7.04
C ASN A 389 14.55 -4.93 -6.48
N MET A 390 14.24 -5.99 -7.23
CA MET A 390 13.29 -7.04 -6.81
C MET A 390 13.70 -7.75 -5.51
N GLN A 391 14.98 -7.72 -5.14
CA GLN A 391 15.48 -8.22 -3.85
C GLN A 391 14.92 -7.45 -2.64
N TYR A 392 14.41 -6.23 -2.84
CA TYR A 392 13.75 -5.42 -1.81
C TYR A 392 12.22 -5.58 -1.82
N PHE A 393 11.66 -6.39 -2.71
CA PHE A 393 10.24 -6.66 -2.74
C PHE A 393 9.78 -7.39 -1.47
N GLY A 394 8.70 -6.93 -0.86
CA GLY A 394 8.16 -7.51 0.37
C GLY A 394 7.37 -6.51 1.19
N LEU A 395 6.82 -6.97 2.30
CA LEU A 395 5.99 -6.14 3.18
C LEU A 395 6.84 -5.26 4.11
N GLU A 396 6.48 -3.98 4.21
CA GLU A 396 7.01 -3.02 5.21
C GLU A 396 5.93 -2.56 6.21
N VAL A 397 4.72 -3.13 6.10
CA VAL A 397 3.57 -2.73 6.90
C VAL A 397 3.79 -2.97 8.39
N THR A 398 3.44 -1.98 9.21
CA THR A 398 3.06 -2.23 10.60
C THR A 398 1.53 -2.38 10.67
N PRO A 399 0.99 -3.52 11.13
CA PRO A 399 -0.44 -3.67 11.33
C PRO A 399 -1.01 -2.66 12.33
N LEU A 400 -2.25 -2.21 12.09
CA LEU A 400 -3.05 -1.51 13.11
C LEU A 400 -4.08 -2.45 13.69
N VAL A 401 -4.36 -2.36 14.99
CA VAL A 401 -5.42 -3.15 15.63
C VAL A 401 -6.37 -2.21 16.38
N ALA A 402 -7.64 -2.24 15.99
CA ALA A 402 -8.70 -1.45 16.59
C ALA A 402 -10.00 -2.25 16.64
N ASP A 403 -10.59 -2.38 17.84
CA ASP A 403 -11.82 -3.17 18.06
C ASP A 403 -11.66 -4.62 17.58
N ASP A 404 -10.55 -5.25 17.95
CA ASP A 404 -10.18 -6.62 17.60
C ASP A 404 -10.02 -6.89 16.09
N ILE A 405 -10.12 -5.86 15.24
CA ILE A 405 -9.83 -5.93 13.81
C ILE A 405 -8.41 -5.45 13.55
N MET A 406 -7.64 -6.26 12.81
CA MET A 406 -6.31 -5.91 12.33
C MET A 406 -6.38 -5.40 10.88
N TYR A 407 -5.77 -4.24 10.61
CA TYR A 407 -5.66 -3.67 9.27
C TYR A 407 -4.22 -3.72 8.79
N ILE A 408 -4.02 -4.26 7.57
CA ILE A 408 -2.71 -4.40 6.94
C ILE A 408 -2.74 -3.95 5.48
N THR A 409 -1.58 -3.74 4.90
CA THR A 409 -1.40 -3.33 3.50
C THR A 409 -0.52 -4.30 2.76
N GLY A 410 -0.85 -4.54 1.49
CA GLY A 410 0.04 -5.10 0.48
C GLY A 410 0.28 -4.10 -0.65
N PRO A 411 1.00 -4.51 -1.71
CA PRO A 411 1.10 -3.72 -2.93
C PRO A 411 -0.30 -3.39 -3.47
N GLN A 412 -0.69 -2.11 -3.42
CA GLN A 412 -2.00 -1.64 -3.89
C GLN A 412 -3.23 -2.32 -3.27
N SER A 413 -3.08 -2.88 -2.07
CA SER A 413 -4.16 -3.54 -1.36
C SER A 413 -4.20 -3.20 0.12
N VAL A 414 -5.40 -3.32 0.71
CA VAL A 414 -5.68 -3.20 2.14
C VAL A 414 -6.53 -4.41 2.55
N TYR A 415 -6.24 -4.98 3.71
CA TYR A 415 -7.00 -6.09 4.27
C TYR A 415 -7.44 -5.74 5.69
N ALA A 416 -8.65 -6.15 6.04
CA ALA A 416 -9.07 -6.28 7.43
C ALA A 416 -9.10 -7.76 7.82
N LEU A 417 -8.47 -8.07 8.94
CA LEU A 417 -8.38 -9.40 9.50
C LEU A 417 -8.99 -9.42 10.90
N ASP A 418 -9.55 -10.56 11.29
CA ASP A 418 -9.78 -10.91 12.68
C ASP A 418 -8.42 -11.00 13.39
N ALA A 419 -8.15 -10.13 14.36
CA ALA A 419 -6.84 -10.07 15.02
C ALA A 419 -6.56 -11.28 15.94
N LEU A 420 -7.58 -12.07 16.29
CA LEU A 420 -7.42 -13.29 17.08
C LEU A 420 -6.95 -14.46 16.21
N THR A 421 -7.46 -14.56 14.97
CA THR A 421 -7.27 -15.75 14.11
C THR A 421 -6.49 -15.49 12.82
N GLY A 422 -6.31 -14.23 12.43
CA GLY A 422 -5.74 -13.84 11.14
C GLY A 422 -6.69 -14.03 9.95
N ARG A 423 -7.97 -14.34 10.19
CA ARG A 423 -8.95 -14.56 9.12
C ARG A 423 -9.31 -13.26 8.43
N GLU A 424 -9.28 -13.27 7.10
CA GLU A 424 -9.73 -12.14 6.29
C GLU A 424 -11.23 -11.87 6.44
N ILE A 425 -11.57 -10.61 6.70
CA ILE A 425 -12.93 -10.08 6.75
C ILE A 425 -13.26 -9.40 5.42
N TRP A 426 -12.35 -8.56 4.91
CA TRP A 426 -12.46 -7.96 3.59
C TRP A 426 -11.09 -7.62 2.99
N GLU A 427 -11.05 -7.53 1.65
CA GLU A 427 -9.92 -7.06 0.85
C GLU A 427 -10.38 -5.87 -0.03
N TYR A 428 -9.57 -4.80 -0.05
CA TYR A 428 -9.58 -3.80 -1.11
C TYR A 428 -8.31 -3.96 -1.94
N SER A 429 -8.44 -3.94 -3.27
CA SER A 429 -7.30 -4.13 -4.17
C SER A 429 -7.50 -3.36 -5.47
N ARG A 430 -6.42 -2.77 -5.98
CA ARG A 430 -6.37 -2.10 -7.29
C ARG A 430 -5.14 -2.56 -8.08
N PRO A 431 -5.13 -2.44 -9.41
CA PRO A 431 -3.93 -2.73 -10.19
C PRO A 431 -2.76 -1.83 -9.78
N ARG A 432 -1.54 -2.37 -9.90
CA ARG A 432 -0.29 -1.60 -9.90
C ARG A 432 -0.30 -0.57 -11.04
N THR A 433 0.17 0.63 -10.76
CA THR A 433 0.22 1.69 -11.78
C THR A 433 1.46 1.51 -12.67
N PRO A 434 1.30 1.41 -14.01
CA PRO A 434 2.44 1.31 -14.93
C PRO A 434 3.30 2.58 -14.93
N GLY A 435 4.60 2.45 -15.19
CA GLY A 435 5.51 3.58 -15.37
C GLY A 435 5.92 4.32 -14.09
N ILE A 436 5.54 3.82 -12.91
CA ILE A 436 6.01 4.34 -11.62
C ILE A 436 7.47 3.96 -11.40
N VAL A 437 8.21 4.84 -10.70
CA VAL A 437 9.61 4.67 -10.29
C VAL A 437 9.73 4.65 -8.76
N SER A 438 10.95 4.55 -8.22
CA SER A 438 11.23 4.49 -6.76
C SER A 438 10.62 3.26 -6.07
N ASP A 439 10.80 3.12 -4.75
CA ASP A 439 10.29 2.01 -3.94
C ASP A 439 8.75 1.84 -4.07
N ALA A 440 8.04 2.92 -4.41
CA ALA A 440 6.61 2.86 -4.73
C ALA A 440 6.32 1.90 -5.91
N SER A 441 7.24 1.77 -6.88
CA SER A 441 7.17 0.84 -8.01
C SER A 441 7.45 -0.62 -7.63
N LEU A 442 8.05 -0.87 -6.46
CA LEU A 442 8.18 -2.20 -5.86
C LEU A 442 6.92 -2.58 -5.06
N GLY A 443 6.01 -1.65 -4.83
CA GLY A 443 4.80 -1.90 -4.03
C GLY A 443 5.01 -1.67 -2.54
N THR A 444 6.11 -1.01 -2.16
CA THR A 444 6.38 -0.62 -0.79
C THR A 444 5.26 0.25 -0.23
N ASN A 445 4.75 -0.15 0.93
CA ASN A 445 3.74 0.61 1.68
C ASN A 445 3.86 0.27 3.17
N ARG A 446 3.88 1.29 4.03
CA ARG A 446 4.16 1.15 5.47
C ARG A 446 2.91 0.98 6.33
N GLY A 447 1.71 1.12 5.75
CA GLY A 447 0.46 0.83 6.45
C GLY A 447 -0.65 1.82 6.16
N VAL A 448 -1.65 1.80 7.04
CA VAL A 448 -2.86 2.62 6.97
C VAL A 448 -2.95 3.57 8.16
N ALA A 449 -3.93 4.46 8.12
CA ALA A 449 -4.42 5.23 9.26
C ALA A 449 -5.93 4.98 9.47
N ILE A 450 -6.47 5.22 10.67
CA ILE A 450 -7.89 5.00 10.98
C ILE A 450 -8.47 6.23 11.67
N LEU A 451 -9.62 6.71 11.21
CA LEU A 451 -10.43 7.71 11.92
C LEU A 451 -11.91 7.45 11.65
N GLY A 452 -12.70 7.41 12.71
CA GLY A 452 -14.13 7.12 12.69
C GLY A 452 -14.43 5.77 12.04
N ASP A 453 -15.18 5.82 10.96
CA ASP A 453 -15.62 4.70 10.13
C ASP A 453 -14.71 4.48 8.91
N LYS A 454 -13.51 5.09 8.85
CA LYS A 454 -12.64 5.06 7.68
C LYS A 454 -11.24 4.55 7.94
N VAL A 455 -10.68 3.92 6.92
CA VAL A 455 -9.27 3.50 6.81
C VAL A 455 -8.63 4.27 5.66
N PHE A 456 -7.49 4.89 5.89
CA PHE A 456 -6.80 5.74 4.92
C PHE A 456 -5.48 5.12 4.47
N ARG A 457 -5.18 5.23 3.17
CA ARG A 457 -3.95 4.70 2.57
C ARG A 457 -3.46 5.62 1.46
N VAL A 458 -2.14 5.76 1.32
CA VAL A 458 -1.52 6.31 0.11
C VAL A 458 -1.28 5.23 -0.95
N THR A 459 -1.31 5.60 -2.22
CA THR A 459 -1.10 4.68 -3.35
C THR A 459 0.27 4.85 -3.98
N ASP A 460 0.69 3.86 -4.78
CA ASP A 460 1.97 3.89 -5.50
C ASP A 460 2.17 5.10 -6.42
N ASN A 461 1.09 5.67 -6.94
CA ASN A 461 1.06 6.87 -7.77
C ASN A 461 0.65 8.14 -6.98
N ALA A 462 0.88 8.17 -5.67
CA ALA A 462 0.66 9.31 -4.79
C ALA A 462 -0.80 9.83 -4.75
N HIS A 463 -1.78 8.93 -4.77
CA HIS A 463 -3.15 9.26 -4.37
C HIS A 463 -3.33 8.98 -2.87
N LEU A 464 -4.27 9.69 -2.24
CA LEU A 464 -4.77 9.38 -0.91
C LEU A 464 -6.20 8.87 -1.05
N ILE A 465 -6.48 7.70 -0.47
CA ILE A 465 -7.81 7.08 -0.50
C ILE A 465 -8.35 6.89 0.91
N ALA A 466 -9.67 6.96 1.03
CA ALA A 466 -10.42 6.54 2.21
C ALA A 466 -11.31 5.35 1.87
N LEU A 467 -11.23 4.31 2.68
CA LEU A 467 -12.06 3.12 2.60
C LEU A 467 -13.01 3.09 3.79
N ASN A 468 -14.21 2.56 3.61
CA ASN A 468 -15.08 2.25 4.73
C ASN A 468 -14.41 1.14 5.56
N ARG A 469 -14.29 1.36 6.87
CA ARG A 469 -13.55 0.50 7.81
C ARG A 469 -14.16 -0.89 7.93
N THR A 470 -15.47 -1.00 7.73
CA THR A 470 -16.22 -2.23 7.93
C THR A 470 -16.32 -3.05 6.65
N THR A 471 -16.41 -2.40 5.49
CA THR A 471 -16.65 -3.10 4.20
C THR A 471 -15.47 -3.06 3.24
N GLY A 472 -14.46 -2.23 3.49
CA GLY A 472 -13.32 -2.02 2.60
C GLY A 472 -13.64 -1.21 1.33
N LYS A 473 -14.88 -0.74 1.17
CA LYS A 473 -15.32 -0.04 -0.06
C LYS A 473 -14.78 1.39 -0.11
N LEU A 474 -14.41 1.85 -1.31
CA LEU A 474 -13.85 3.18 -1.52
C LEU A 474 -14.91 4.26 -1.21
N VAL A 475 -14.54 5.21 -0.35
CA VAL A 475 -15.39 6.35 0.06
C VAL A 475 -15.02 7.57 -0.77
N TRP A 476 -13.73 7.91 -0.82
CA TRP A 476 -13.20 8.99 -1.65
C TRP A 476 -11.75 8.72 -2.03
N GLU A 477 -11.30 9.37 -3.10
CA GLU A 477 -9.93 9.32 -3.62
C GLU A 477 -9.50 10.72 -4.05
N VAL A 478 -8.28 11.13 -3.71
CA VAL A 478 -7.70 12.38 -4.20
C VAL A 478 -6.30 12.17 -4.74
N VAL A 479 -5.99 12.85 -5.85
CA VAL A 479 -4.64 12.93 -6.39
C VAL A 479 -3.87 13.97 -5.58
N MET A 480 -2.78 13.58 -4.92
CA MET A 480 -2.06 14.53 -4.05
C MET A 480 -1.22 15.55 -4.83
N PRO A 481 -0.47 15.15 -5.89
CA PRO A 481 0.22 16.10 -6.76
C PRO A 481 -0.74 16.85 -7.68
N ASP A 482 -0.47 18.14 -7.92
CA ASP A 482 -1.24 18.92 -8.91
C ASP A 482 -0.81 18.60 -10.36
N GLU A 483 0.47 18.22 -10.55
CA GLU A 483 1.07 17.95 -11.86
C GLU A 483 1.80 16.61 -11.84
N PRO A 484 1.75 15.82 -12.93
CA PRO A 484 2.45 14.55 -13.00
C PRO A 484 3.98 14.76 -13.01
N GLN A 485 4.65 14.07 -12.09
CA GLN A 485 6.11 13.90 -12.05
C GLN A 485 6.39 12.44 -11.63
N HIS A 486 7.61 12.16 -11.16
CA HIS A 486 8.01 10.87 -10.61
C HIS A 486 7.47 10.60 -9.18
N TYR A 487 6.32 11.19 -8.82
CA TYR A 487 5.74 11.00 -7.50
C TYR A 487 5.28 9.56 -7.28
N GLY A 488 5.71 8.99 -6.17
CA GLY A 488 5.03 7.88 -5.52
C GLY A 488 4.68 8.23 -4.08
N SER A 489 4.12 7.27 -3.34
CA SER A 489 3.98 7.42 -1.89
C SER A 489 4.02 6.06 -1.19
N THR A 490 4.78 5.98 -0.11
CA THR A 490 5.09 4.73 0.60
C THR A 490 4.79 4.81 2.10
N SER A 491 4.53 6.00 2.66
CA SER A 491 4.25 6.20 4.09
C SER A 491 2.89 5.66 4.51
N ALA A 492 2.74 5.37 5.80
CA ALA A 492 1.42 5.30 6.40
C ALA A 492 0.94 6.75 6.67
N PRO A 493 -0.32 7.13 6.34
CA PRO A 493 -0.83 8.44 6.73
C PRO A 493 -0.86 8.63 8.25
N LEU A 494 -0.88 9.89 8.72
CA LEU A 494 -1.05 10.23 10.13
C LEU A 494 -2.37 10.97 10.34
N ILE A 495 -3.18 10.54 11.31
CA ILE A 495 -4.36 11.29 11.72
C ILE A 495 -3.96 12.37 12.71
N VAL A 496 -4.39 13.61 12.45
CA VAL A 496 -4.29 14.72 13.39
C VAL A 496 -5.63 15.44 13.41
N LYS A 497 -6.34 15.37 14.55
CA LYS A 497 -7.69 15.91 14.70
C LYS A 497 -8.65 15.29 13.67
N ASP A 498 -9.25 16.10 12.81
CA ASP A 498 -10.16 15.69 11.74
C ASP A 498 -9.47 15.57 10.37
N MET A 499 -8.14 15.56 10.35
CA MET A 499 -7.32 15.55 9.13
C MET A 499 -6.49 14.29 9.00
N VAL A 500 -6.23 13.94 7.74
CA VAL A 500 -5.27 12.92 7.31
C VAL A 500 -4.08 13.64 6.71
N VAL A 501 -2.91 13.46 7.31
CA VAL A 501 -1.63 14.02 6.84
C VAL A 501 -0.89 12.94 6.05
N ALA A 502 -0.47 13.28 4.83
CA ALA A 502 0.21 12.35 3.92
C ALA A 502 1.34 13.04 3.15
N GLY A 503 2.39 12.25 2.87
CA GLY A 503 3.60 12.67 2.17
C GLY A 503 3.83 11.94 0.85
N VAL A 504 4.95 12.24 0.20
CA VAL A 504 5.34 11.69 -1.11
C VAL A 504 6.76 11.14 -1.11
N ALA A 505 7.02 10.22 -2.03
CA ALA A 505 8.32 9.61 -2.32
C ALA A 505 8.73 9.92 -3.78
N GLY A 506 10.02 9.70 -4.09
CA GLY A 506 10.58 9.94 -5.43
C GLY A 506 11.64 11.03 -5.48
N ALA A 507 12.25 11.41 -4.34
CA ALA A 507 13.29 12.45 -4.28
C ALA A 507 14.45 12.16 -5.25
N ASP A 508 14.95 10.92 -5.26
CA ASP A 508 16.04 10.41 -6.10
C ASP A 508 15.74 10.46 -7.62
N TRP A 509 14.50 10.79 -7.99
CA TRP A 509 14.03 10.88 -9.38
C TRP A 509 13.66 12.30 -9.79
N GLY A 510 13.94 13.30 -8.95
CA GLY A 510 13.63 14.69 -9.23
C GLY A 510 12.13 14.97 -9.14
N ILE A 511 11.67 15.24 -7.92
CA ILE A 511 10.32 15.76 -7.63
C ILE A 511 10.40 17.11 -6.92
N ARG A 512 9.28 17.83 -6.83
CA ARG A 512 9.12 18.90 -5.84
C ARG A 512 8.45 18.34 -4.58
N GLY A 513 9.23 17.97 -3.57
CA GLY A 513 8.68 17.37 -2.35
C GLY A 513 7.66 18.25 -1.62
N PHE A 514 6.68 17.62 -0.97
CA PHE A 514 5.69 18.30 -0.16
C PHE A 514 5.10 17.41 0.94
N LEU A 515 4.47 18.05 1.93
CA LEU A 515 3.57 17.44 2.90
C LEU A 515 2.19 18.09 2.77
N ALA A 516 1.11 17.32 2.88
CA ALA A 516 -0.24 17.88 2.81
C ALA A 516 -1.18 17.26 3.85
N ALA A 517 -2.18 18.05 4.26
CA ALA A 517 -3.28 17.58 5.10
C ALA A 517 -4.61 17.69 4.36
N TYR A 518 -5.45 16.69 4.57
CA TYR A 518 -6.75 16.56 3.92
C TYR A 518 -7.83 16.34 4.97
N LYS A 519 -9.02 16.90 4.78
CA LYS A 519 -10.17 16.57 5.62
C LYS A 519 -10.50 15.10 5.50
N ALA A 520 -10.52 14.38 6.63
CA ALA A 520 -10.77 12.94 6.65
C ALA A 520 -12.15 12.56 6.09
N SER A 521 -13.12 13.47 6.23
CA SER A 521 -14.50 13.28 5.75
C SER A 521 -14.64 13.34 4.23
N THR A 522 -13.86 14.21 3.56
CA THR A 522 -14.12 14.59 2.17
C THR A 522 -12.92 14.44 1.23
N GLY A 523 -11.70 14.32 1.77
CA GLY A 523 -10.48 14.40 0.98
C GLY A 523 -10.12 15.83 0.55
N GLU A 524 -10.83 16.86 1.02
CA GLU A 524 -10.48 18.26 0.70
C GLU A 524 -9.09 18.62 1.27
N ARG A 525 -8.19 19.12 0.42
CA ARG A 525 -6.87 19.58 0.85
C ARG A 525 -6.99 20.86 1.68
N VAL A 526 -6.62 20.77 2.96
CA VAL A 526 -6.65 21.89 3.91
C VAL A 526 -5.43 22.79 3.74
N TRP A 527 -4.26 22.17 3.65
CA TRP A 527 -3.00 22.87 3.38
C TRP A 527 -1.99 21.96 2.68
N ARG A 528 -0.99 22.58 2.08
CA ARG A 528 0.22 21.93 1.58
C ARG A 528 1.43 22.77 1.97
N PHE A 529 2.48 22.10 2.43
CA PHE A 529 3.79 22.68 2.63
C PHE A 529 4.75 22.07 1.61
N TRP A 530 5.36 22.89 0.77
CA TRP A 530 6.44 22.46 -0.13
C TRP A 530 7.74 22.38 0.66
N THR A 531 8.40 21.22 0.64
CA THR A 531 9.73 21.05 1.24
C THR A 531 10.81 21.65 0.34
N ILE A 532 10.52 21.74 -0.95
CA ILE A 532 11.34 22.43 -1.94
C ILE A 532 10.71 23.79 -2.26
N PRO A 533 11.31 24.89 -1.78
CA PRO A 533 10.74 26.22 -1.89
C PRO A 533 10.85 26.77 -3.31
N GLY A 534 9.83 27.50 -3.75
CA GLY A 534 9.84 28.30 -4.96
C GLY A 534 10.30 29.73 -4.69
N LYS A 535 10.62 30.48 -5.74
CA LYS A 535 11.04 31.88 -5.62
C LYS A 535 10.06 32.71 -4.78
N GLY A 536 10.58 33.31 -3.69
CA GLY A 536 9.81 34.13 -2.75
C GLY A 536 9.26 33.37 -1.54
N GLU A 537 9.39 32.04 -1.50
CA GLU A 537 9.10 31.22 -0.32
C GLU A 537 10.35 31.13 0.58
N PRO A 538 10.19 31.00 1.92
CA PRO A 538 11.31 30.84 2.85
C PRO A 538 12.19 29.63 2.49
N GLY A 539 13.51 29.74 2.66
CA GLY A 539 14.47 28.69 2.35
C GLY A 539 14.98 28.72 0.91
N TYR A 540 14.27 29.39 -0.02
CA TYR A 540 14.70 29.53 -1.42
C TYR A 540 16.08 30.19 -1.55
N GLU A 541 16.41 31.14 -0.67
CA GLU A 541 17.71 31.82 -0.62
C GLU A 541 18.90 30.88 -0.38
N THR A 542 18.64 29.67 0.09
CA THR A 542 19.66 28.64 0.30
C THR A 542 19.93 27.78 -0.91
N TRP A 543 19.11 27.87 -1.96
CA TRP A 543 19.33 27.24 -3.25
C TRP A 543 20.02 28.24 -4.18
N LYS A 544 21.33 28.05 -4.35
CA LYS A 544 22.13 28.79 -5.33
C LYS A 544 22.26 27.91 -6.56
N GLY A 545 22.33 28.50 -7.75
CA GLY A 545 22.42 27.75 -9.00
C GLY A 545 21.08 27.69 -9.75
N LYS A 546 20.69 26.51 -10.21
CA LYS A 546 19.48 26.30 -11.00
C LYS A 546 18.23 26.39 -10.11
N GLU A 547 17.13 26.85 -10.68
CA GLU A 547 15.83 26.85 -10.00
C GLU A 547 15.51 25.42 -9.49
N PRO A 548 15.21 25.23 -8.19
CA PRO A 548 15.10 23.92 -7.57
C PRO A 548 13.75 23.24 -7.85
N THR A 549 13.15 23.44 -9.02
CA THR A 549 11.81 22.91 -9.36
C THR A 549 11.69 21.39 -9.14
N PHE A 550 12.81 20.66 -9.26
CA PHE A 550 12.91 19.21 -9.05
C PHE A 550 13.89 18.86 -7.92
N GLY A 551 13.95 19.71 -6.89
CA GLY A 551 14.98 19.65 -5.85
C GLY A 551 14.90 18.47 -4.87
N GLY A 552 14.00 17.50 -5.04
CA GLY A 552 13.90 16.32 -4.16
C GLY A 552 13.01 16.56 -2.94
N GLY A 553 13.51 16.28 -1.73
CA GLY A 553 12.85 16.63 -0.46
C GLY A 553 11.55 15.88 -0.16
N GLY A 554 11.46 14.60 -0.55
CA GLY A 554 10.34 13.73 -0.21
C GLY A 554 10.06 13.62 1.30
N THR A 555 8.89 13.10 1.64
CA THR A 555 8.29 13.08 2.99
C THR A 555 7.75 11.68 3.31
N TRP A 556 8.57 10.68 3.00
CA TRP A 556 8.13 9.29 2.74
C TRP A 556 8.05 8.37 3.98
N VAL A 557 8.39 8.88 5.17
CA VAL A 557 8.16 8.21 6.46
C VAL A 557 7.17 9.02 7.29
N THR A 558 6.30 8.32 8.01
CA THR A 558 5.25 8.90 8.85
C THR A 558 5.86 9.70 10.00
N GLY A 559 5.46 10.97 10.15
CA GLY A 559 5.89 11.84 11.25
C GLY A 559 5.26 11.53 12.61
N SER A 560 5.43 12.45 13.56
CA SER A 560 4.91 12.37 14.92
C SER A 560 4.16 13.64 15.32
N TYR A 561 3.29 13.55 16.33
CA TYR A 561 2.46 14.64 16.80
C TYR A 561 2.49 14.77 18.32
N ASP A 562 2.68 15.99 18.80
CA ASP A 562 2.55 16.38 20.19
C ASP A 562 1.30 17.25 20.35
N SER A 563 0.27 16.69 20.97
CA SER A 563 -1.00 17.35 21.22
C SER A 563 -0.89 18.48 22.24
N GLU A 564 0.00 18.37 23.23
CA GLU A 564 0.18 19.38 24.27
C GLU A 564 0.75 20.68 23.69
N THR A 565 1.73 20.57 22.77
CA THR A 565 2.30 21.75 22.08
C THR A 565 1.56 22.10 20.78
N GLY A 566 0.61 21.25 20.37
CA GLY A 566 -0.09 21.34 19.10
C GLY A 566 0.89 21.39 17.92
N THR A 567 1.87 20.49 17.90
CA THR A 567 2.97 20.50 16.92
C THR A 567 3.05 19.18 16.17
N LEU A 568 2.99 19.25 14.84
CA LEU A 568 3.28 18.16 13.93
C LEU A 568 4.77 18.19 13.58
N TYR A 569 5.45 17.05 13.70
CA TYR A 569 6.85 16.90 13.33
C TYR A 569 6.97 15.95 12.14
N TRP A 570 7.57 16.41 11.05
CA TRP A 570 7.69 15.59 9.83
C TRP A 570 9.10 15.68 9.23
N PRO A 571 9.77 14.54 8.98
CA PRO A 571 11.10 14.55 8.40
C PRO A 571 11.09 14.66 6.87
N THR A 572 12.16 15.19 6.29
CA THR A 572 12.34 15.36 4.84
C THR A 572 13.60 14.65 4.34
N SER A 573 13.57 14.20 3.08
CA SER A 573 14.66 13.45 2.44
C SER A 573 15.70 14.34 1.75
N THR A 574 16.64 13.68 1.06
CA THR A 574 17.71 14.25 0.24
C THR A 574 17.26 15.32 -0.78
N PRO A 575 18.14 16.31 -1.08
CA PRO A 575 18.03 17.11 -2.28
C PRO A 575 18.26 16.28 -3.54
N TYR A 576 17.84 16.79 -4.69
CA TYR A 576 18.11 16.19 -6.00
C TYR A 576 18.84 17.17 -6.93
N PRO A 577 19.85 16.71 -7.70
CA PRO A 577 20.41 15.35 -7.70
C PRO A 577 21.17 15.01 -6.41
N ASP A 578 21.05 13.79 -5.89
CA ASP A 578 21.51 13.43 -4.54
C ASP A 578 23.02 13.59 -4.34
N TYR A 579 23.82 13.27 -5.37
CA TYR A 579 25.28 13.21 -5.29
C TYR A 579 26.01 14.27 -6.11
N ASP A 580 25.38 14.80 -7.16
CA ASP A 580 25.94 15.86 -8.02
C ASP A 580 25.30 17.20 -7.65
N ASP A 581 26.10 18.05 -7.02
CA ASP A 581 25.69 19.31 -6.40
C ASP A 581 26.03 20.54 -7.23
N GLN A 582 26.66 20.38 -8.41
CA GLN A 582 27.19 21.49 -9.23
C GLN A 582 26.15 22.58 -9.51
N ASP A 583 24.91 22.18 -9.73
CA ASP A 583 23.79 23.07 -10.05
C ASP A 583 22.94 23.48 -8.83
N ARG A 584 23.28 23.01 -7.62
CA ARG A 584 22.54 23.29 -6.37
C ARG A 584 23.42 23.71 -5.17
N PRO A 585 24.43 24.60 -5.30
CA PRO A 585 25.17 25.10 -4.15
C PRO A 585 24.28 25.69 -3.04
N GLY A 586 24.74 25.60 -1.79
CA GLY A 586 24.05 26.15 -0.61
C GLY A 586 23.27 25.10 0.19
N ASP A 587 22.68 25.50 1.33
CA ASP A 587 22.16 24.55 2.32
C ASP A 587 21.01 23.66 1.80
N ASN A 588 20.34 24.04 0.71
CA ASN A 588 19.25 23.27 0.07
C ASN A 588 18.00 23.07 0.95
N LEU A 589 17.60 24.09 1.71
CA LEU A 589 16.42 23.96 2.60
C LEU A 589 15.11 23.75 1.83
N PHE A 590 14.22 22.85 2.25
CA PHE A 590 14.18 22.16 3.54
C PHE A 590 14.44 20.65 3.40
N THR A 591 15.50 20.25 2.69
CA THR A 591 15.94 18.84 2.62
C THR A 591 16.71 18.46 3.87
N GLU A 592 16.71 17.18 4.23
CA GLU A 592 17.40 16.65 5.42
C GLU A 592 17.04 17.37 6.72
N CYS A 593 15.76 17.72 6.85
CA CYS A 593 15.23 18.46 7.98
C CYS A 593 14.26 17.61 8.79
N ILE A 594 14.18 17.92 10.07
CA ILE A 594 12.92 17.77 10.81
C ILE A 594 12.17 19.10 10.78
N LEU A 595 10.91 19.05 10.34
CA LEU A 595 10.01 20.21 10.30
C LEU A 595 9.07 20.15 11.50
N ALA A 596 8.99 21.22 12.28
CA ALA A 596 7.96 21.39 13.31
C ALA A 596 6.91 22.38 12.82
N MET A 597 5.66 21.94 12.74
CA MET A 597 4.60 22.63 12.01
C MET A 597 3.35 22.78 12.85
N ASN A 598 2.60 23.85 12.61
CA ASN A 598 1.23 23.96 13.09
C ASN A 598 0.34 23.01 12.26
N PRO A 599 -0.35 22.04 12.89
CA PRO A 599 -1.11 21.01 12.17
C PRO A 599 -2.35 21.56 11.45
N ASP A 600 -2.91 22.68 11.91
CA ASP A 600 -4.15 23.25 11.36
C ASP A 600 -3.90 24.05 10.08
N THR A 601 -2.69 24.60 9.94
CA THR A 601 -2.36 25.57 8.89
C THR A 601 -1.20 25.14 8.00
N GLY A 602 -0.43 24.13 8.39
CA GLY A 602 0.79 23.72 7.70
C GLY A 602 1.94 24.73 7.83
N LYS A 603 1.80 25.78 8.65
CA LYS A 603 2.86 26.79 8.84
C LYS A 603 4.00 26.22 9.67
N LEU A 604 5.22 26.44 9.20
CA LEU A 604 6.45 26.08 9.90
C LEU A 604 6.57 26.91 11.19
N LYS A 605 6.82 26.23 12.31
CA LYS A 605 7.18 26.83 13.61
C LYS A 605 8.69 26.96 13.73
N TRP A 606 9.39 25.87 13.47
CA TRP A 606 10.85 25.78 13.44
C TRP A 606 11.26 24.58 12.58
N TYR A 607 12.53 24.53 12.18
CA TYR A 607 13.15 23.36 11.56
C TYR A 607 14.56 23.16 12.11
N TYR A 608 15.07 21.95 12.01
CA TYR A 608 16.49 21.66 12.20
C TYR A 608 16.96 20.81 11.01
N GLN A 609 18.04 21.23 10.36
CA GLN A 609 18.64 20.53 9.22
C GLN A 609 19.82 19.70 9.69
N PHE A 610 19.72 18.38 9.58
CA PHE A 610 20.74 17.44 10.04
C PHE A 610 21.97 17.45 9.14
N THR A 611 21.75 17.52 7.83
CA THR A 611 22.82 17.46 6.82
C THR A 611 22.64 18.58 5.78
N PRO A 612 23.10 19.82 6.07
CA PRO A 612 23.07 20.91 5.10
C PRO A 612 23.90 20.60 3.88
N HIS A 613 23.38 20.95 2.68
CA HIS A 613 24.04 20.71 1.40
C HIS A 613 24.47 19.24 1.21
N ASP A 614 23.54 18.32 1.41
CA ASP A 614 23.85 16.88 1.35
C ASP A 614 24.36 16.44 -0.05
N VAL A 615 25.34 15.55 -0.03
CA VAL A 615 25.97 14.91 -1.20
C VAL A 615 26.17 13.40 -0.99
N HIS A 616 25.49 12.84 0.01
CA HIS A 616 25.66 11.47 0.47
C HIS A 616 24.36 10.66 0.47
N SER A 617 23.20 11.28 0.17
CA SER A 617 21.87 10.69 0.31
C SER A 617 21.58 10.35 1.79
N TYR A 618 21.86 11.31 2.68
CA TYR A 618 21.67 11.17 4.12
C TYR A 618 20.26 11.57 4.57
N ASP A 619 19.26 10.93 3.94
CA ASP A 619 17.84 11.06 4.24
C ASP A 619 17.57 11.12 5.76
N ALA A 620 17.02 12.22 6.25
CA ALA A 620 16.71 12.45 7.67
C ALA A 620 15.35 11.84 8.10
N THR A 621 14.89 10.83 7.37
CA THR A 621 13.54 10.26 7.48
C THR A 621 13.41 9.15 8.53
N GLU A 622 14.43 8.98 9.37
CA GLU A 622 14.38 8.08 10.51
C GLU A 622 13.28 8.50 11.52
N PRO A 623 12.74 7.56 12.31
CA PRO A 623 11.68 7.86 13.28
C PRO A 623 12.08 8.94 14.30
N ASN A 624 11.25 9.97 14.41
CA ASN A 624 11.42 11.12 15.29
C ASN A 624 10.62 10.95 16.59
N VAL A 625 11.22 10.25 17.56
CA VAL A 625 10.57 9.81 18.81
C VAL A 625 10.46 10.95 19.81
N LEU A 626 9.24 11.30 20.22
CA LEU A 626 8.98 12.34 21.21
C LEU A 626 8.83 11.72 22.61
N VAL A 627 9.61 12.22 23.58
CA VAL A 627 9.55 11.70 24.95
C VAL A 627 9.54 12.84 25.96
N ASP A 628 8.74 12.67 27.01
CA ASP A 628 8.82 13.49 28.22
C ASP A 628 9.69 12.73 29.21
N ALA A 629 10.86 13.28 29.50
CA ALA A 629 11.84 12.63 30.34
C ALA A 629 12.65 13.66 31.11
N ARG A 630 13.04 13.28 32.34
CA ARG A 630 14.12 13.95 33.03
C ARG A 630 15.39 13.85 32.19
N TYR A 631 16.07 14.97 31.98
CA TYR A 631 17.29 15.08 31.18
C TYR A 631 18.27 15.98 31.92
N ARG A 632 19.42 15.43 32.31
CA ARG A 632 20.46 16.16 33.07
C ARG A 632 19.89 16.89 34.28
N GLY A 633 19.01 16.20 35.00
CA GLY A 633 18.40 16.67 36.24
C GLY A 633 17.10 17.48 36.09
N GLN A 634 16.68 17.85 34.87
CA GLN A 634 15.49 18.68 34.63
C GLN A 634 14.45 17.95 33.76
N GLU A 635 13.15 18.14 34.04
CA GLU A 635 12.10 17.65 33.14
C GLU A 635 12.19 18.38 31.79
N ARG A 636 12.14 17.61 30.70
CA ARG A 636 12.27 18.13 29.33
C ARG A 636 11.35 17.40 28.37
N LYS A 637 10.92 18.15 27.36
CA LYS A 637 10.19 17.68 26.19
C LYS A 637 11.19 17.41 25.07
N LEU A 638 11.59 16.16 24.92
CA LEU A 638 12.67 15.76 24.02
C LEU A 638 12.15 15.19 22.71
N MET A 639 12.96 15.30 21.67
CA MET A 639 12.92 14.49 20.46
C MET A 639 14.23 13.70 20.35
N LEU A 640 14.13 12.38 20.13
CA LEU A 640 15.24 11.47 19.93
C LEU A 640 15.27 11.07 18.46
N HIS A 641 16.45 11.18 17.83
CA HIS A 641 16.62 10.91 16.41
C HIS A 641 18.00 10.30 16.17
N ALA A 642 18.07 9.09 15.61
CA ALA A 642 19.32 8.49 15.17
C ALA A 642 19.34 8.54 13.65
N ASP A 643 20.15 9.44 13.10
CA ASP A 643 20.09 9.83 11.71
C ASP A 643 20.96 8.93 10.83
N ARG A 644 20.59 8.84 9.54
CA ARG A 644 21.40 8.15 8.52
C ARG A 644 22.85 8.59 8.49
N ASN A 645 23.12 9.85 8.78
CA ASN A 645 24.45 10.44 8.79
C ASN A 645 25.37 9.93 9.92
N GLY A 646 24.87 9.09 10.84
CA GLY A 646 25.66 8.44 11.89
C GLY A 646 25.70 9.17 13.24
N PHE A 647 24.97 10.28 13.37
CA PHE A 647 24.80 10.99 14.64
C PHE A 647 23.45 10.67 15.30
N PHE A 648 23.48 10.48 16.61
CA PHE A 648 22.32 10.41 17.49
C PHE A 648 22.11 11.77 18.13
N TYR A 649 20.92 12.31 17.95
CA TYR A 649 20.51 13.63 18.38
C TYR A 649 19.46 13.54 19.48
N VAL A 650 19.58 14.46 20.44
CA VAL A 650 18.53 14.79 21.40
C VAL A 650 18.25 16.28 21.26
N LEU A 651 17.02 16.61 20.85
CA LEU A 651 16.56 17.99 20.69
C LEU A 651 15.53 18.34 21.76
N ASP A 652 15.46 19.60 22.15
CA ASP A 652 14.25 20.14 22.77
C ASP A 652 13.20 20.33 21.66
N ARG A 653 12.14 19.52 21.70
CA ARG A 653 11.14 19.54 20.62
C ARG A 653 10.29 20.80 20.60
N THR A 654 10.32 21.62 21.65
CA THR A 654 9.50 22.85 21.69
C THR A 654 10.08 23.97 20.83
N ASN A 655 11.40 23.95 20.57
CA ASN A 655 12.11 25.02 19.89
C ASN A 655 13.21 24.56 18.91
N GLY A 656 13.47 23.25 18.81
CA GLY A 656 14.49 22.69 17.91
C GLY A 656 15.92 22.77 18.42
N GLN A 657 16.16 23.17 19.68
CA GLN A 657 17.50 23.28 20.22
C GLN A 657 18.17 21.91 20.33
N VAL A 658 19.34 21.73 19.72
CA VAL A 658 20.18 20.54 19.90
C VAL A 658 20.77 20.53 21.31
N LEU A 659 20.39 19.55 22.11
CA LEU A 659 20.90 19.33 23.48
C LEU A 659 22.07 18.34 23.49
N LEU A 660 22.06 17.40 22.54
CA LEU A 660 23.10 16.40 22.33
C LEU A 660 23.18 16.05 20.85
N ALA A 661 24.40 15.90 20.34
CA ALA A 661 24.69 15.20 19.10
C ALA A 661 25.95 14.36 19.31
N LYS A 662 25.85 13.04 19.15
CA LYS A 662 26.96 12.10 19.34
C LYS A 662 26.93 11.03 18.27
N LYS A 663 28.12 10.67 17.75
CA LYS A 663 28.22 9.52 16.86
C LYS A 663 27.70 8.27 17.57
N PHE A 664 26.85 7.49 16.89
CA PHE A 664 26.42 6.17 17.38
C PHE A 664 27.05 5.04 16.58
N ILE A 665 27.96 5.35 15.65
CA ILE A 665 28.78 4.42 14.88
C ILE A 665 30.26 4.59 15.20
N ASN A 666 31.05 3.54 14.96
CA ASN A 666 32.48 3.53 15.23
C ASN A 666 33.27 4.43 14.25
N ARG A 667 33.01 4.26 12.95
CA ARG A 667 33.70 4.95 11.85
C ARG A 667 32.78 5.95 11.16
N LEU A 668 33.17 7.21 11.17
CA LEU A 668 32.47 8.32 10.52
C LEU A 668 33.54 9.21 9.87
N THR A 669 33.45 9.44 8.56
CA THR A 669 34.52 10.10 7.78
C THR A 669 34.11 11.44 7.17
N TRP A 670 32.82 11.77 7.16
CA TRP A 670 32.31 13.00 6.56
C TRP A 670 32.33 14.22 7.51
N ALA A 671 32.21 14.00 8.83
CA ALA A 671 32.24 15.06 9.84
C ALA A 671 32.99 14.66 11.11
N SER A 672 33.58 15.62 11.80
CA SER A 672 34.27 15.40 13.08
C SER A 672 33.33 15.45 14.29
N GLY A 673 32.17 16.09 14.12
CA GLY A 673 31.17 16.33 15.15
C GLY A 673 30.14 17.35 14.70
N ILE A 674 29.23 17.71 15.62
CA ILE A 674 28.29 18.81 15.45
C ILE A 674 28.77 19.98 16.31
N GLY A 675 28.91 21.15 15.68
CA GLY A 675 29.40 22.37 16.30
C GLY A 675 28.38 23.01 17.26
N PRO A 676 28.81 24.03 18.02
CA PRO A 676 27.92 24.76 18.93
C PRO A 676 26.82 25.56 18.22
N ASP A 677 26.99 25.81 16.92
CA ASP A 677 25.97 26.39 16.03
C ASP A 677 24.94 25.35 15.54
N GLY A 678 25.08 24.09 15.96
CA GLY A 678 24.22 22.99 15.55
C GLY A 678 24.53 22.46 14.14
N ARG A 679 25.67 22.83 13.54
CA ARG A 679 26.02 22.40 12.18
C ARG A 679 27.11 21.32 12.18
N PRO A 680 27.13 20.40 11.19
CA PRO A 680 28.23 19.46 11.04
C PRO A 680 29.56 20.15 10.79
N GLN A 681 30.59 19.70 11.48
CA GLN A 681 31.98 20.12 11.27
C GLN A 681 32.63 19.20 10.24
N LEU A 682 32.46 19.55 8.97
CA LEU A 682 32.90 18.74 7.83
C LEU A 682 34.39 18.41 7.90
N LEU A 683 34.70 17.15 7.59
CA LEU A 683 36.06 16.69 7.37
C LEU A 683 36.43 16.89 5.89
N PRO A 684 37.73 16.97 5.55
CA PRO A 684 38.16 16.95 4.16
C PRO A 684 37.63 15.70 3.45
N ASP A 685 37.21 15.86 2.20
CA ASP A 685 36.75 14.75 1.37
C ASP A 685 37.80 13.63 1.30
N GLN A 686 37.30 12.39 1.40
CA GLN A 686 38.10 11.18 1.31
C GLN A 686 37.47 10.24 0.28
N ASP A 687 38.29 9.38 -0.31
CA ASP A 687 37.80 8.36 -1.27
C ASP A 687 36.77 7.40 -0.63
N VAL A 688 36.88 7.17 0.69
CA VAL A 688 35.97 6.31 1.46
C VAL A 688 35.04 7.16 2.33
N THR A 689 33.74 7.05 2.06
CA THR A 689 32.67 7.68 2.85
C THR A 689 32.11 6.68 3.85
N CYS A 690 32.01 7.07 5.13
CA CYS A 690 31.37 6.31 6.19
C CYS A 690 30.52 7.27 7.05
N PRO A 691 29.26 6.91 7.39
CA PRO A 691 28.57 5.70 6.95
C PRO A 691 28.13 5.79 5.47
N GLU A 692 27.77 4.68 4.83
CA GLU A 692 26.87 4.74 3.66
C GLU A 692 25.43 5.05 4.12
N ALA A 693 24.94 4.32 5.12
CA ALA A 693 23.72 4.66 5.85
C ALA A 693 23.82 4.05 7.26
N ALA A 694 23.85 4.86 8.32
CA ALA A 694 23.98 4.34 9.68
C ALA A 694 22.66 3.86 10.29
N ALA A 695 21.54 4.42 9.82
CA ALA A 695 20.17 4.10 10.18
C ALA A 695 19.29 4.31 8.94
N ASN A 696 18.02 3.92 9.04
CA ASN A 696 17.04 4.07 7.96
C ASN A 696 15.62 4.13 8.58
N TRP A 697 14.57 4.00 7.78
CA TRP A 697 13.16 4.07 8.18
C TRP A 697 12.73 3.08 9.28
N ASN A 698 13.58 2.10 9.62
CA ASN A 698 13.26 1.04 10.57
C ASN A 698 12.92 1.64 11.93
N ALA A 699 11.82 1.18 12.51
CA ALA A 699 11.29 1.87 13.65
C ALA A 699 12.14 1.69 14.92
N THR A 700 12.16 2.71 15.78
CA THR A 700 12.97 2.75 16.99
C THR A 700 12.07 2.78 18.23
N ALA A 701 12.65 2.52 19.40
CA ALA A 701 11.91 2.51 20.65
C ALA A 701 12.69 3.17 21.77
N PHE A 702 11.99 3.81 22.70
CA PHE A 702 12.54 4.31 23.95
C PHE A 702 11.79 3.69 25.12
N SER A 703 12.52 3.16 26.09
CA SER A 703 11.92 2.61 27.31
C SER A 703 12.06 3.58 28.48
N PRO A 704 10.95 4.10 29.04
CA PRO A 704 11.00 4.94 30.23
C PRO A 704 11.65 4.23 31.43
N ALA A 705 11.55 2.90 31.51
CA ALA A 705 12.08 2.09 32.60
C ALA A 705 13.62 1.95 32.59
N THR A 706 14.24 2.04 31.41
CA THR A 706 15.70 1.98 31.25
C THR A 706 16.32 3.34 30.94
N ARG A 707 15.51 4.26 30.40
CA ARG A 707 15.92 5.53 29.80
C ARG A 707 16.88 5.35 28.61
N LEU A 708 16.78 4.20 27.94
CA LEU A 708 17.58 3.86 26.78
C LEU A 708 16.73 3.97 25.50
N TYR A 709 17.39 4.44 24.45
CA TYR A 709 16.89 4.47 23.09
C TYR A 709 17.46 3.29 22.29
N TYR A 710 16.61 2.53 21.63
CA TYR A 710 16.95 1.30 20.92
C TYR A 710 16.86 1.51 19.41
N VAL A 711 17.95 1.24 18.70
CA VAL A 711 18.09 1.51 17.27
C VAL A 711 18.85 0.39 16.56
N MET A 712 18.39 0.07 15.36
CA MET A 712 19.14 -0.74 14.42
C MET A 712 20.18 0.13 13.73
N ALA A 713 21.46 -0.17 13.95
CA ALA A 713 22.59 0.56 13.42
C ALA A 713 23.35 -0.28 12.39
N VAL A 714 23.77 0.36 11.30
CA VAL A 714 24.65 -0.21 10.28
C VAL A 714 25.98 0.53 10.30
N GLU A 715 27.07 -0.22 10.24
CA GLU A 715 28.42 0.29 10.02
C GLU A 715 28.88 -0.21 8.66
N ASP A 716 28.60 0.58 7.64
CA ASP A 716 29.04 0.34 6.26
C ASP A 716 29.69 1.61 5.71
N CYS A 717 30.55 1.44 4.73
CA CYS A 717 31.24 2.50 4.03
C CYS A 717 31.14 2.27 2.53
N SER A 718 31.28 3.33 1.75
CA SER A 718 31.21 3.28 0.30
C SER A 718 32.31 4.09 -0.36
N VAL A 719 32.66 3.70 -1.59
CA VAL A 719 33.55 4.44 -2.49
C VAL A 719 32.75 4.79 -3.74
N LYS A 720 32.69 6.07 -4.10
CA LYS A 720 32.01 6.50 -5.33
C LYS A 720 32.84 6.08 -6.55
N LEU A 721 32.18 5.54 -7.58
CA LEU A 721 32.86 5.13 -8.82
C LEU A 721 33.45 6.30 -9.63
N SER A 722 32.83 7.48 -9.52
CA SER A 722 33.30 8.74 -10.07
C SER A 722 32.70 9.91 -9.28
N PRO A 723 33.27 11.13 -9.36
CA PRO A 723 32.65 12.31 -8.76
C PRO A 723 31.19 12.46 -9.19
N GLY A 724 30.29 12.78 -8.25
CA GLY A 724 28.85 12.93 -8.48
C GLY A 724 28.08 11.63 -8.81
N SER A 725 28.74 10.46 -8.84
CA SER A 725 28.07 9.18 -9.14
C SER A 725 27.23 8.69 -7.97
N TRP A 726 26.00 8.26 -8.27
CA TRP A 726 25.16 7.47 -7.36
C TRP A 726 25.61 6.00 -7.23
N LYS A 727 26.43 5.52 -8.18
CA LYS A 727 27.00 4.18 -8.12
C LYS A 727 28.20 4.15 -7.19
N THR A 728 28.11 3.30 -6.19
CA THR A 728 29.14 3.05 -5.18
C THR A 728 29.67 1.62 -5.24
N LEU A 729 30.83 1.39 -4.62
CA LEU A 729 31.37 0.07 -4.30
C LEU A 729 31.68 -0.02 -2.81
N HIS A 730 31.58 -1.23 -2.25
CA HIS A 730 32.10 -1.46 -0.91
C HIS A 730 33.65 -1.40 -0.91
N PRO A 731 34.24 -0.62 0.01
CA PRO A 731 35.68 -0.53 0.14
C PRO A 731 36.27 -1.87 0.65
N PRO A 732 37.46 -2.28 0.20
CA PRO A 732 38.11 -3.52 0.64
C PRO A 732 38.68 -3.45 2.07
N VAL A 733 38.32 -2.42 2.85
CA VAL A 733 39.08 -1.99 4.03
C VAL A 733 38.48 -2.58 5.32
N GLU A 734 37.16 -2.75 5.42
CA GLU A 734 36.49 -3.48 6.52
C GLU A 734 35.13 -4.03 6.07
N PRO A 735 34.70 -5.21 6.57
CA PRO A 735 33.37 -5.73 6.29
C PRO A 735 32.30 -4.93 7.01
N SER A 736 31.18 -4.70 6.32
CA SER A 736 29.99 -4.06 6.88
C SER A 736 29.46 -4.82 8.09
N LYS A 737 29.01 -4.10 9.12
CA LYS A 737 28.46 -4.67 10.35
C LYS A 737 27.10 -4.07 10.65
N LYS A 738 26.29 -4.80 11.42
CA LYS A 738 24.99 -4.34 11.87
C LYS A 738 24.74 -4.74 13.32
N TYR A 739 24.03 -3.87 14.03
CA TYR A 739 23.83 -3.97 15.46
C TYR A 739 22.41 -3.55 15.84
N LEU A 740 21.84 -4.20 16.84
CA LEU A 740 20.83 -3.55 17.68
C LEU A 740 21.56 -2.87 18.84
N ARG A 741 21.45 -1.55 18.97
CA ARG A 741 22.14 -0.76 20.00
C ARG A 741 21.16 -0.15 20.98
N ALA A 742 21.58 -0.07 22.24
CA ALA A 742 20.95 0.77 23.24
C ALA A 742 21.81 1.99 23.53
N LEU A 743 21.25 3.17 23.33
CA LEU A 743 21.89 4.46 23.54
C LEU A 743 21.32 5.13 24.78
N ASP A 744 22.21 5.64 25.64
CA ASP A 744 21.81 6.50 26.76
C ASP A 744 21.45 7.91 26.26
N ILE A 745 20.26 8.40 26.60
CA ILE A 745 19.79 9.68 26.07
C ILE A 745 20.59 10.87 26.62
N GLU A 746 21.17 10.80 27.83
CA GLU A 746 21.86 11.96 28.43
C GLU A 746 23.29 12.17 27.90
N SER A 747 23.98 11.07 27.62
CA SER A 747 25.38 11.03 27.22
C SER A 747 25.61 10.65 25.76
N GLY A 748 24.64 9.99 25.11
CA GLY A 748 24.74 9.46 23.75
C GLY A 748 25.64 8.23 23.64
N ARG A 749 26.04 7.64 24.76
CA ARG A 749 26.91 6.46 24.76
C ARG A 749 26.12 5.21 24.43
N ILE A 750 26.76 4.30 23.68
CA ILE A 750 26.30 2.92 23.53
C ILE A 750 26.45 2.23 24.89
N VAL A 751 25.33 1.82 25.48
CA VAL A 751 25.28 1.10 26.77
C VAL A 751 25.51 -0.39 26.55
N TRP A 752 24.90 -0.93 25.50
CA TRP A 752 25.17 -2.27 24.99
C TRP A 752 24.88 -2.31 23.49
N GLU A 753 25.48 -3.28 22.81
CA GLU A 753 25.19 -3.59 21.41
C GLU A 753 25.04 -5.10 21.24
N ASN A 754 24.10 -5.51 20.40
CA ASN A 754 23.85 -6.90 20.01
C ASN A 754 24.20 -7.05 18.51
N PRO A 755 25.36 -7.63 18.17
CA PRO A 755 25.79 -7.78 16.79
C PRO A 755 24.88 -8.76 16.05
N GLN A 756 24.49 -8.41 14.83
CA GLN A 756 23.64 -9.23 13.95
C GLN A 756 24.49 -9.85 12.82
N ILE A 757 24.05 -11.00 12.30
CA ILE A 757 24.76 -11.75 11.24
C ILE A 757 24.08 -11.51 9.89
N GLY A 758 24.83 -11.61 8.79
CA GLY A 758 24.32 -11.48 7.42
C GLY A 758 24.53 -10.08 6.84
N GLU A 759 23.90 -9.83 5.69
CA GLU A 759 24.06 -8.57 4.94
C GLU A 759 23.68 -7.36 5.81
N ALA A 760 24.54 -6.34 5.78
CA ALA A 760 24.44 -5.16 6.63
C ALA A 760 23.94 -3.97 5.79
N GLU A 761 22.70 -4.08 5.31
CA GLU A 761 22.07 -3.07 4.48
C GLU A 761 20.85 -2.47 5.22
N GLY A 762 20.80 -1.14 5.35
CA GLY A 762 19.75 -0.45 6.09
C GLY A 762 18.33 -0.72 5.58
N LYS A 763 18.16 -0.95 4.26
CA LYS A 763 16.83 -1.24 3.67
C LYS A 763 16.24 -2.59 4.08
N ARG A 764 17.04 -3.49 4.66
CA ARG A 764 16.62 -4.86 5.03
C ARG A 764 16.43 -5.07 6.52
N LEU A 765 16.69 -4.08 7.36
CA LEU A 765 16.56 -4.24 8.80
C LEU A 765 15.10 -4.20 9.24
N ALA A 766 14.73 -4.91 10.29
CA ALA A 766 13.44 -4.72 10.94
C ALA A 766 13.52 -3.57 11.95
N GLY A 767 12.38 -2.95 12.29
CA GLY A 767 12.31 -2.06 13.45
C GLY A 767 12.28 -2.80 14.78
N VAL A 768 12.23 -2.03 15.86
CA VAL A 768 12.25 -2.52 17.24
C VAL A 768 10.94 -2.15 17.96
N LEU A 769 10.43 -3.07 18.77
CA LEU A 769 9.36 -2.86 19.74
C LEU A 769 9.94 -3.02 21.15
N ALA A 770 9.62 -2.11 22.06
CA ALA A 770 9.89 -2.26 23.49
C ALA A 770 8.57 -2.45 24.28
N THR A 771 8.61 -3.18 25.39
CA THR A 771 7.44 -3.34 26.26
C THR A 771 7.78 -3.13 27.75
N ALA A 772 6.76 -2.77 28.53
CA ALA A 772 6.83 -2.72 30.00
C ALA A 772 7.13 -4.09 30.64
N GLY A 773 6.92 -5.19 29.90
CA GLY A 773 7.37 -6.53 30.28
C GLY A 773 8.89 -6.70 30.34
N GLY A 774 9.68 -5.68 29.98
CA GLY A 774 11.13 -5.72 30.09
C GLY A 774 11.84 -6.30 28.87
N ILE A 775 11.14 -6.45 27.75
CA ILE A 775 11.66 -7.08 26.54
C ILE A 775 11.73 -6.12 25.37
N LEU A 776 12.66 -6.39 24.46
CA LEU A 776 12.67 -5.86 23.09
C LEU A 776 12.27 -6.98 22.14
N VAL A 777 11.56 -6.66 21.07
CA VAL A 777 11.30 -7.58 19.95
C VAL A 777 11.71 -6.91 18.65
N TYR A 778 12.34 -7.68 17.77
CA TYR A 778 12.69 -7.25 16.42
C TYR A 778 12.73 -8.47 15.47
N GLY A 779 12.71 -8.21 14.17
CA GLY A 779 12.98 -9.21 13.15
C GLY A 779 14.46 -9.23 12.77
N ASP A 780 15.14 -10.35 12.95
CA ASP A 780 16.49 -10.53 12.45
C ASP A 780 16.44 -10.74 10.93
N PRO A 781 17.20 -9.94 10.13
CA PRO A 781 17.24 -10.08 8.68
C PRO A 781 17.62 -11.46 8.16
N ILE A 782 18.26 -12.33 8.96
CA ILE A 782 18.54 -13.72 8.54
C ILE A 782 17.32 -14.65 8.59
N GLY A 783 16.20 -14.17 9.10
CA GLY A 783 14.94 -14.90 9.08
C GLY A 783 14.40 -15.33 10.44
N ASP A 784 14.76 -14.66 11.55
CA ASP A 784 14.22 -14.95 12.88
C ASP A 784 13.37 -13.80 13.43
N THR A 785 12.33 -14.10 14.20
CA THR A 785 11.76 -13.13 15.17
C THR A 785 12.48 -13.32 16.48
N VAL A 786 13.03 -12.26 17.08
CA VAL A 786 13.89 -12.35 18.26
C VAL A 786 13.36 -11.47 19.39
N ALA A 787 13.40 -11.99 20.61
CA ALA A 787 13.14 -11.21 21.82
C ALA A 787 14.38 -11.13 22.72
N LEU A 788 14.72 -9.93 23.19
CA LEU A 788 15.86 -9.64 24.05
C LEU A 788 15.42 -9.05 25.40
N ASP A 789 16.27 -9.17 26.42
CA ASP A 789 16.17 -8.34 27.62
C ASP A 789 16.54 -6.88 27.28
N GLN A 790 15.66 -5.92 27.57
CA GLN A 790 15.86 -4.52 27.19
C GLN A 790 17.00 -3.82 27.95
N ARG A 791 17.43 -4.34 29.11
CA ARG A 791 18.50 -3.75 29.92
C ARG A 791 19.87 -4.24 29.48
N THR A 792 19.98 -5.50 29.05
CA THR A 792 21.27 -6.13 28.78
C THR A 792 21.50 -6.52 27.32
N GLY A 793 20.46 -6.47 26.46
CA GLY A 793 20.55 -6.93 25.07
C GLY A 793 20.72 -8.45 24.93
N LYS A 794 20.44 -9.22 26.00
CA LYS A 794 20.62 -10.68 26.01
C LYS A 794 19.43 -11.35 25.30
N PRO A 795 19.65 -12.27 24.35
CA PRO A 795 18.58 -13.05 23.75
C PRO A 795 17.85 -13.91 24.78
N LEU A 796 16.52 -13.86 24.74
CA LEU A 796 15.62 -14.60 25.64
C LEU A 796 14.79 -15.63 24.88
N TRP A 797 14.48 -15.35 23.62
CA TRP A 797 13.66 -16.20 22.75
C TRP A 797 13.92 -15.85 21.29
N HIS A 798 13.79 -16.82 20.40
CA HIS A 798 13.74 -16.59 18.97
C HIS A 798 12.84 -17.63 18.29
N PHE A 799 12.36 -17.31 17.10
CA PHE A 799 11.60 -18.22 16.23
C PHE A 799 12.04 -18.07 14.77
N PRO A 800 12.49 -19.15 14.11
CA PRO A 800 12.85 -19.12 12.70
C PRO A 800 11.60 -19.00 11.82
N THR A 801 11.52 -17.91 11.06
CA THR A 801 10.38 -17.56 10.21
C THR A 801 10.55 -18.01 8.76
N ASN A 802 11.78 -18.35 8.34
CA ASN A 802 12.15 -18.72 6.96
C ASN A 802 11.74 -17.67 5.91
N GLY A 803 11.70 -16.39 6.28
CA GLY A 803 11.39 -15.29 5.37
C GLY A 803 12.15 -14.02 5.71
N ILE A 804 12.17 -13.06 4.79
CA ILE A 804 12.87 -11.79 4.97
C ILE A 804 12.12 -10.95 6.03
N ASN A 805 12.80 -10.59 7.11
CA ASN A 805 12.26 -9.71 8.15
C ASN A 805 12.79 -8.29 7.97
N LYS A 806 11.97 -7.39 7.43
CA LYS A 806 12.29 -5.95 7.36
C LYS A 806 11.22 -5.02 7.94
N ALA A 807 10.02 -5.52 8.25
CA ALA A 807 8.98 -4.71 8.87
C ALA A 807 9.19 -4.56 10.39
N SER A 808 8.50 -3.59 11.00
CA SER A 808 8.59 -3.36 12.45
C SER A 808 7.56 -4.19 13.22
N PRO A 809 7.93 -4.84 14.33
CA PRO A 809 6.97 -5.57 15.16
C PRO A 809 6.06 -4.61 15.95
N MET A 810 4.87 -5.09 16.26
CA MET A 810 3.87 -4.41 17.08
C MET A 810 3.23 -5.39 18.08
N THR A 811 2.53 -4.88 19.09
CA THR A 811 1.84 -5.71 20.08
C THR A 811 0.43 -5.19 20.31
N TYR A 812 -0.49 -6.09 20.61
CA TYR A 812 -1.90 -5.78 20.82
C TYR A 812 -2.52 -6.77 21.80
N THR A 813 -3.76 -6.55 22.21
CA THR A 813 -4.52 -7.55 22.94
C THR A 813 -5.86 -7.84 22.29
N VAL A 814 -6.27 -9.10 22.29
CA VAL A 814 -7.64 -9.55 21.99
C VAL A 814 -8.05 -10.53 23.07
N ASP A 815 -9.28 -10.43 23.58
CA ASP A 815 -9.79 -11.28 24.66
C ASP A 815 -8.86 -11.37 25.88
N GLY A 816 -8.21 -10.26 26.23
CA GLY A 816 -7.27 -10.17 27.37
C GLY A 816 -5.96 -10.94 27.17
N LYS A 817 -5.70 -11.48 25.97
CA LYS A 817 -4.42 -12.11 25.61
C LYS A 817 -3.57 -11.13 24.82
N GLN A 818 -2.32 -10.98 25.21
CA GLN A 818 -1.33 -10.19 24.50
C GLN A 818 -0.74 -10.99 23.34
N PHE A 819 -0.67 -10.34 22.19
CA PHE A 819 -0.04 -10.83 20.97
C PHE A 819 1.11 -9.91 20.57
N ILE A 820 2.09 -10.47 19.88
CA ILE A 820 3.13 -9.74 19.17
C ILE A 820 3.03 -10.14 17.70
N ALA A 821 2.97 -9.17 16.79
CA ALA A 821 2.87 -9.44 15.36
C ALA A 821 3.92 -8.67 14.56
N LEU A 822 4.37 -9.25 13.45
CA LEU A 822 5.23 -8.59 12.47
C LEU A 822 4.99 -9.17 11.06
N ALA A 823 5.29 -8.35 10.05
CA ALA A 823 5.34 -8.82 8.67
C ALA A 823 6.70 -9.48 8.33
N VAL A 824 6.64 -10.63 7.68
CA VAL A 824 7.77 -11.49 7.29
C VAL A 824 7.58 -11.97 5.86
N GLY A 825 8.41 -11.52 4.92
CA GLY A 825 8.19 -11.80 3.51
C GLY A 825 6.77 -11.40 3.07
N PRO A 826 5.93 -12.33 2.57
CA PRO A 826 4.52 -12.08 2.26
C PRO A 826 3.56 -12.28 3.46
N ASN A 827 4.07 -12.70 4.62
CA ASN A 827 3.24 -13.15 5.73
C ASN A 827 3.09 -12.09 6.82
N ILE A 828 1.94 -12.06 7.48
CA ILE A 828 1.78 -11.49 8.82
C ILE A 828 1.77 -12.65 9.80
N MET A 829 2.66 -12.62 10.78
CA MET A 829 2.77 -13.66 11.81
C MET A 829 2.40 -13.06 13.17
N ALA A 830 1.63 -13.79 13.97
CA ALA A 830 1.29 -13.39 15.34
C ALA A 830 1.68 -14.47 16.36
N TYR A 831 2.28 -14.03 17.46
CA TYR A 831 2.77 -14.85 18.55
C TYR A 831 2.07 -14.49 19.85
N ALA A 832 1.76 -15.48 20.67
CA ALA A 832 1.23 -15.27 22.02
C ALA A 832 1.65 -16.40 22.95
N LEU A 833 1.47 -16.19 24.25
CA LEU A 833 1.63 -17.25 25.24
C LEU A 833 0.57 -18.36 25.03
N PRO A 834 0.92 -19.64 25.21
CA PRO A 834 -0.04 -20.74 25.20
C PRO A 834 -1.13 -20.55 26.25
N SER A 835 -2.37 -20.79 25.85
CA SER A 835 -3.53 -20.88 26.73
C SER A 835 -3.43 -22.09 27.67
N GLU A 836 -4.11 -22.04 28.81
CA GLU A 836 -4.16 -23.18 29.76
C GLU A 836 -4.68 -24.49 29.11
N SER A 837 -5.55 -24.39 28.10
CA SER A 837 -6.04 -25.53 27.33
C SER A 837 -4.99 -26.14 26.41
N GLU A 838 -3.99 -25.37 25.96
CA GLU A 838 -2.88 -25.86 25.11
C GLU A 838 -1.72 -26.44 25.94
N LYS A 839 -1.74 -26.26 27.26
CA LYS A 839 -0.72 -26.80 28.19
C LYS A 839 -1.00 -28.25 28.61
N LYS A 840 -2.20 -28.77 28.32
CA LYS A 840 -2.60 -30.17 28.51
C LYS A 840 -2.42 -30.93 27.22
#